data_AF-A0A011V3S3-F1
#
_entry.id   AF-A0A011V3S3-F1
#
_cell.length_a   1.000
_cell.length_b   1.000
_cell.length_c   1.000
_cell.angle_alpha   90.00
_cell.angle_beta   90.00
_cell.angle_gamma   90.00
#
_symmetry.space_group_name_H-M   'P 1'
#
loop_
_entity.id
_entity.type
_entity.pdbx_description
1 polymer ?
#
loop_
_entity_poly.entity_id
_entity_poly.type
_entity_poly.pdbx_seq_one_letter_code
_entity_poly.pdbx_strand_id
1 'polypeptide(L)'
;MTKIKKIISGITALAITCGLSLPASAVLNKGDSRAYRGTGYLAKYEVLSVKDGYTTVQITLKNTSKKTINNWAVGFEHEGRILSLKNGRIFDTNYLYNSGYAYGYNVIRDSGTNGKVAPNECVSFSFTMTDENGYNELPERLKVYSDVDKSNTVDGLNKAASECYKAVNEIFWAYECEGLSLEDCFKNGEFTKANSKDGMKTGFNYKYTAKGDSEINIAASQFARGNISVYVGRTTTNGEEHAFVQIKDNKTGKIGQYPHPAQGTVTWGTFDLNAPIYTNYSVDDVNRAAKWAYNAVAEYIADLETVGEDFMGSFENGGFLYAHSNEGLKIDFSGSLAEGDQAINEEMKLYYDGIIVYAGKKTSSDGEFEFFVQAKDPETGKIGQYPNPTQGEATWGTFDENTPSGAKPLSDKELDEEAETAYYAAAEYFTDMYYDHGWNVQEVFDNGGYSQAHTKDGLKIGTATDNDGDKYIIEELLCNGYGGNISVYVGEIESENHDEYFVQIKDNTTGKIGQYPTPDHRDLEWGTYSKAPAKMTHDQRTLNGDAKTAYNAVAEYLANLETEGYDVWECYKNGCFAKASTKEGLKIGQETSLTDGDKFINNELRCNGRYYEGLTVYVGMKKISNSKYGDIDFFVQVKDATGRVGQYPDPTRDSATWGTLHAKEPNQSEKVTVSLYDHPGSATKIDSIQLKAGSSIPESTIASWNELGESKTTGYKPYGSDRLMRTVFVSIQSATGERIEEYIDKPILEDLDFFICTVLDEREKGF
;
A
#
# COMPACT_ATOMS: atom_id res chain seq x y z
N MET A 1 -1.17 49.84 -15.96
CA MET A 1 -1.51 49.52 -14.56
C MET A 1 -2.39 48.25 -14.41
N THR A 2 -2.23 47.22 -15.24
CA THR A 2 -3.09 46.01 -15.22
C THR A 2 -2.38 44.72 -14.78
N LYS A 3 -1.05 44.73 -14.60
CA LYS A 3 -0.27 43.55 -14.15
C LYS A 3 -0.13 43.41 -12.62
N ILE A 4 -0.42 44.45 -11.83
CA ILE A 4 -0.27 44.44 -10.36
C ILE A 4 -1.51 43.86 -9.63
N LYS A 5 -2.70 43.89 -10.26
CA LYS A 5 -3.95 43.41 -9.62
C LYS A 5 -4.06 41.88 -9.52
N LYS A 6 -3.43 41.10 -10.39
CA LYS A 6 -3.49 39.62 -10.33
C LYS A 6 -2.66 39.03 -9.18
N ILE A 7 -1.50 39.62 -8.87
CA ILE A 7 -0.58 39.13 -7.83
C ILE A 7 -1.13 39.38 -6.41
N ILE A 8 -1.82 40.50 -6.19
CA ILE A 8 -2.41 40.84 -4.88
C ILE A 8 -3.67 39.99 -4.58
N SER A 9 -4.45 39.59 -5.60
CA SER A 9 -5.65 38.75 -5.40
C SER A 9 -5.30 37.34 -4.91
N GLY A 10 -4.18 36.76 -5.34
CA GLY A 10 -3.72 35.44 -4.88
C GLY A 10 -3.20 35.43 -3.44
N ILE A 11 -2.56 36.53 -3.00
CA ILE A 11 -2.04 36.69 -1.63
C ILE A 11 -3.18 36.79 -0.60
N THR A 12 -4.28 37.46 -0.98
CA THR A 12 -5.45 37.64 -0.11
C THR A 12 -6.28 36.35 -0.04
N ALA A 13 -6.45 35.63 -1.15
CA ALA A 13 -7.18 34.37 -1.18
C ALA A 13 -6.54 33.25 -0.35
N LEU A 14 -5.21 33.06 -0.42
CA LEU A 14 -4.52 32.01 0.37
C LEU A 14 -4.58 32.25 1.88
N ALA A 15 -4.58 33.53 2.31
CA ALA A 15 -4.70 33.90 3.72
C ALA A 15 -6.14 33.79 4.25
N ILE A 16 -7.15 34.05 3.40
CA ILE A 16 -8.57 33.92 3.75
C ILE A 16 -9.00 32.44 3.83
N THR A 17 -8.45 31.54 3.00
CA THR A 17 -8.74 30.09 3.07
C THR A 17 -8.28 29.42 4.36
N CYS A 18 -7.37 30.01 5.13
CA CYS A 18 -6.96 29.47 6.43
C CYS A 18 -8.03 29.60 7.53
N GLY A 19 -9.13 30.34 7.29
CA GLY A 19 -10.21 30.56 8.26
C GLY A 19 -11.52 29.80 7.99
N LEU A 20 -11.60 29.03 6.90
CA LEU A 20 -12.79 28.25 6.56
C LEU A 20 -12.42 26.76 6.55
N SER A 21 -12.54 26.10 7.71
CA SER A 21 -12.58 24.64 7.76
C SER A 21 -13.91 24.19 7.15
N LEU A 22 -13.87 23.67 5.93
CA LEU A 22 -14.98 22.86 5.41
C LEU A 22 -14.98 21.51 6.16
N PRO A 23 -16.15 20.88 6.36
CA PRO A 23 -16.24 19.54 6.94
C PRO A 23 -15.41 18.56 6.11
N ALA A 24 -14.83 17.54 6.76
CA ALA A 24 -14.24 16.40 6.07
C ALA A 24 -15.32 15.79 5.18
N SER A 25 -15.12 15.85 3.87
CA SER A 25 -15.97 15.17 2.89
C SER A 25 -15.29 13.88 2.51
N ALA A 26 -16.03 12.77 2.54
CA ALA A 26 -15.54 11.43 2.22
C ALA A 26 -15.26 11.20 0.71
N VAL A 27 -15.45 12.23 -0.13
CA VAL A 27 -15.27 12.21 -1.58
C VAL A 27 -14.82 13.60 -2.03
N LEU A 28 -13.79 13.69 -2.90
CA LEU A 28 -13.40 14.96 -3.52
C LEU A 28 -14.50 15.49 -4.46
N ASN A 29 -14.85 16.77 -4.27
CA ASN A 29 -15.73 17.51 -5.16
C ASN A 29 -14.99 18.66 -5.85
N LYS A 30 -15.48 19.04 -7.03
CA LYS A 30 -14.95 20.23 -7.71
C LYS A 30 -15.11 21.47 -6.82
N GLY A 31 -14.00 22.15 -6.57
CA GLY A 31 -13.94 23.34 -5.71
C GLY A 31 -13.46 23.05 -4.29
N ASP A 32 -13.36 21.78 -3.89
CA ASP A 32 -12.79 21.41 -2.61
C ASP A 32 -11.35 21.88 -2.51
N SER A 33 -10.98 22.40 -1.34
CA SER A 33 -9.61 22.84 -1.10
C SER A 33 -9.25 22.83 0.37
N ARG A 34 -7.96 22.62 0.65
CA ARG A 34 -7.37 22.71 1.99
C ARG A 34 -6.03 23.42 1.92
N ALA A 35 -5.73 24.21 2.94
CA ALA A 35 -4.44 24.87 3.09
C ALA A 35 -3.61 24.17 4.18
N TYR A 36 -2.34 23.93 3.90
CA TYR A 36 -1.39 23.21 4.74
C TYR A 36 -0.23 24.11 5.11
N ARG A 37 -0.06 24.35 6.40
CA ARG A 37 1.05 25.14 6.92
C ARG A 37 2.20 24.23 7.28
N GLY A 38 3.39 24.55 6.78
CA GLY A 38 4.62 23.89 7.19
C GLY A 38 5.70 24.89 7.60
N THR A 39 6.87 24.37 7.96
CA THR A 39 8.01 25.21 8.33
C THR A 39 8.56 25.94 7.10
N GLY A 40 8.31 27.25 7.00
CA GLY A 40 8.83 28.08 5.91
C GLY A 40 8.02 28.02 4.61
N TYR A 41 6.85 27.37 4.62
CA TYR A 41 5.94 27.36 3.46
C TYR A 41 4.45 27.33 3.86
N LEU A 42 3.60 27.64 2.87
CA LEU A 42 2.16 27.41 2.91
C LEU A 42 1.77 26.77 1.58
N ALA A 43 1.08 25.62 1.60
CA ALA A 43 0.62 24.93 0.40
C ALA A 43 -0.91 24.91 0.35
N LYS A 44 -1.51 25.12 -0.82
CA LYS A 44 -2.95 24.97 -1.04
C LYS A 44 -3.17 23.82 -2.01
N TYR A 45 -3.99 22.84 -1.62
CA TYR A 45 -4.54 21.80 -2.49
C TYR A 45 -5.92 22.25 -2.95
N GLU A 46 -6.19 22.22 -4.26
CA GLU A 46 -7.45 22.67 -4.83
C GLU A 46 -7.90 21.73 -5.95
N VAL A 47 -9.11 21.18 -5.81
CA VAL A 47 -9.73 20.31 -6.81
C VAL A 47 -10.35 21.16 -7.92
N LEU A 48 -9.75 21.09 -9.11
CA LEU A 48 -10.19 21.86 -10.28
C LEU A 48 -11.34 21.17 -11.03
N SER A 49 -11.34 19.84 -11.05
CA SER A 49 -12.40 19.04 -11.66
C SER A 49 -12.39 17.61 -11.15
N VAL A 50 -13.57 17.01 -11.06
CA VAL A 50 -13.80 15.58 -10.88
C VAL A 50 -14.71 15.16 -12.03
N LYS A 51 -14.21 14.35 -12.96
CA LYS A 51 -14.95 13.97 -14.17
C LYS A 51 -14.43 12.67 -14.77
N ASP A 52 -15.34 11.81 -15.20
CA ASP A 52 -15.05 10.59 -15.99
C ASP A 52 -14.09 9.60 -15.30
N GLY A 53 -14.09 9.56 -13.95
CA GLY A 53 -13.17 8.74 -13.16
C GLY A 53 -11.78 9.37 -13.00
N TYR A 54 -11.67 10.69 -13.21
CA TYR A 54 -10.42 11.42 -13.07
C TYR A 54 -10.60 12.67 -12.22
N THR A 55 -9.64 12.91 -11.35
CA THR A 55 -9.60 14.11 -10.52
C THR A 55 -8.39 14.95 -10.88
N THR A 56 -8.63 16.21 -11.24
CA THR A 56 -7.59 17.18 -11.54
C THR A 56 -7.43 18.15 -10.38
N VAL A 57 -6.21 18.25 -9.89
CA VAL A 57 -5.84 19.03 -8.71
C VAL A 57 -4.79 20.05 -9.10
N GLN A 58 -4.85 21.22 -8.48
CA GLN A 58 -3.77 22.19 -8.47
C GLN A 58 -3.23 22.33 -7.05
N ILE A 59 -1.91 22.21 -6.92
CA ILE A 59 -1.20 22.56 -5.70
C ILE A 59 -0.48 23.88 -5.92
N THR A 60 -0.66 24.82 -4.99
CA THR A 60 0.06 26.10 -4.96
C THR A 60 0.90 26.19 -3.72
N LEU A 61 2.21 26.24 -3.90
CA LEU A 61 3.22 26.37 -2.85
C LEU A 61 3.68 27.82 -2.73
N LYS A 62 3.50 28.44 -1.56
CA LYS A 62 4.03 29.75 -1.20
C LYS A 62 5.24 29.59 -0.27
N ASN A 63 6.34 30.25 -0.61
CA ASN A 63 7.49 30.37 0.27
C ASN A 63 7.21 31.44 1.33
N THR A 64 7.12 31.05 2.60
CA THR A 64 6.92 31.97 3.73
C THR A 64 8.21 32.20 4.52
N SER A 65 9.32 31.58 4.09
CA SER A 65 10.63 31.75 4.70
C SER A 65 11.36 32.99 4.18
N LYS A 66 12.49 33.33 4.82
CA LYS A 66 13.39 34.40 4.39
C LYS A 66 14.41 33.96 3.33
N LYS A 67 14.46 32.66 2.99
CA LYS A 67 15.42 32.09 2.02
C LYS A 67 14.68 31.62 0.78
N THR A 68 15.37 31.59 -0.37
CA THR A 68 14.83 30.96 -1.58
C THR A 68 14.70 29.46 -1.37
N ILE A 69 13.55 28.89 -1.73
CA ILE A 69 13.37 27.46 -1.88
C ILE A 69 13.96 27.08 -3.24
N ASN A 70 14.91 26.14 -3.26
CA ASN A 70 15.42 25.56 -4.48
C ASN A 70 14.92 24.11 -4.60
N ASN A 71 14.74 23.64 -5.83
CA ASN A 71 14.42 22.26 -6.17
C ASN A 71 13.24 21.72 -5.35
N TRP A 72 12.12 22.44 -5.34
CA TRP A 72 10.96 22.04 -4.53
C TRP A 72 10.42 20.68 -4.98
N ALA A 73 9.95 19.91 -4.01
CA ALA A 73 9.14 18.73 -4.20
C ALA A 73 8.05 18.67 -3.13
N VAL A 74 6.92 18.07 -3.46
CA VAL A 74 5.74 17.97 -2.60
C VAL A 74 5.31 16.51 -2.56
N GLY A 75 5.36 15.94 -1.36
CA GLY A 75 4.88 14.60 -1.04
C GLY A 75 3.51 14.63 -0.40
N PHE A 76 2.66 13.70 -0.81
CA PHE A 76 1.31 13.50 -0.30
C PHE A 76 0.83 12.07 -0.57
N GLU A 77 -0.07 11.61 0.28
CA GLU A 77 -0.77 10.33 0.12
C GLU A 77 -2.04 10.58 -0.70
N HIS A 78 -2.31 9.69 -1.65
CA HIS A 78 -3.57 9.64 -2.37
C HIS A 78 -3.74 8.28 -3.03
N GLU A 79 -4.98 7.93 -3.35
CA GLU A 79 -5.27 6.76 -4.15
C GLU A 79 -5.24 7.10 -5.64
N GLY A 80 -4.87 6.12 -6.46
CA GLY A 80 -4.89 6.26 -7.92
C GLY A 80 -3.61 6.80 -8.54
N ARG A 81 -3.51 6.62 -9.85
CA ARG A 81 -2.34 6.91 -10.67
C ARG A 81 -2.43 8.30 -11.28
N ILE A 82 -1.42 9.13 -11.07
CA ILE A 82 -1.18 10.38 -11.80
C ILE A 82 -0.92 10.04 -13.27
N LEU A 83 -1.83 10.47 -14.14
CA LEU A 83 -1.77 10.26 -15.59
C LEU A 83 -1.24 11.47 -16.36
N SER A 84 -1.49 12.67 -15.84
CA SER A 84 -1.00 13.91 -16.45
C SER A 84 -0.53 14.89 -15.40
N LEU A 85 0.49 15.67 -15.76
CA LEU A 85 1.13 16.62 -14.85
C LEU A 85 1.59 17.85 -15.65
N LYS A 86 1.34 19.04 -15.11
CA LYS A 86 1.78 20.33 -15.65
C LYS A 86 2.58 21.08 -14.61
N ASN A 87 3.67 21.72 -15.05
CA ASN A 87 4.59 22.49 -14.21
C ASN A 87 5.24 21.70 -13.06
N GLY A 88 5.32 20.38 -13.19
CA GLY A 88 6.03 19.49 -12.29
C GLY A 88 6.49 18.22 -13.00
N ARG A 89 7.22 17.37 -12.29
CA ARG A 89 7.61 16.02 -12.71
C ARG A 89 7.33 15.05 -11.58
N ILE A 90 7.01 13.80 -11.89
CA ILE A 90 6.97 12.75 -10.87
C ILE A 90 8.42 12.39 -10.52
N PHE A 91 8.71 12.21 -9.23
CA PHE A 91 10.05 11.88 -8.77
C PHE A 91 10.50 10.47 -9.20
N ASP A 92 9.62 9.47 -9.10
CA ASP A 92 9.86 8.11 -9.61
C ASP A 92 8.53 7.38 -9.96
N THR A 93 8.60 6.38 -10.83
CA THR A 93 7.48 5.54 -11.31
C THR A 93 7.64 4.06 -10.92
N ASN A 94 8.52 3.74 -9.97
CA ASN A 94 8.65 2.36 -9.50
C ASN A 94 7.35 1.87 -8.84
N TYR A 95 7.14 0.55 -8.73
CA TYR A 95 5.87 -0.10 -8.39
C TYR A 95 5.19 0.41 -7.08
N LEU A 96 5.92 1.07 -6.18
CA LEU A 96 5.39 1.67 -4.95
C LEU A 96 4.96 3.15 -5.12
N TYR A 97 5.55 3.87 -6.07
CA TYR A 97 5.34 5.30 -6.31
C TYR A 97 4.53 5.53 -7.58
N ASN A 98 3.39 6.22 -7.46
CA ASN A 98 2.39 6.33 -8.53
C ASN A 98 1.80 4.97 -8.95
N SER A 99 1.68 4.05 -8.00
CA SER A 99 1.25 2.67 -8.20
C SER A 99 -0.25 2.51 -8.42
N GLY A 100 -1.04 3.47 -7.92
CA GLY A 100 -2.50 3.41 -7.92
C GLY A 100 -3.11 2.59 -6.78
N TYR A 101 -2.29 2.03 -5.87
CA TYR A 101 -2.77 1.34 -4.66
C TYR A 101 -3.17 2.33 -3.55
N ALA A 102 -4.00 1.86 -2.60
CA ALA A 102 -4.56 2.64 -1.50
C ALA A 102 -3.52 3.29 -0.56
N TYR A 103 -2.26 2.81 -0.60
CA TYR A 103 -1.16 3.29 0.25
C TYR A 103 -0.04 3.99 -0.54
N GLY A 104 -0.32 4.46 -1.77
CA GLY A 104 0.69 5.06 -2.65
C GLY A 104 1.18 6.43 -2.18
N TYR A 105 2.46 6.52 -1.78
CA TYR A 105 3.11 7.81 -1.53
C TYR A 105 3.51 8.46 -2.85
N ASN A 106 3.04 9.68 -3.14
CA ASN A 106 3.36 10.37 -4.39
C ASN A 106 4.21 11.61 -4.12
N VAL A 107 5.30 11.76 -4.89
CA VAL A 107 6.14 12.96 -4.83
C VAL A 107 6.22 13.63 -6.19
N ILE A 108 5.70 14.86 -6.25
CA ILE A 108 5.82 15.74 -7.41
C ILE A 108 6.90 16.78 -7.14
N ARG A 109 7.85 16.89 -8.06
CA ARG A 109 8.96 17.84 -8.02
C ARG A 109 8.87 18.88 -9.12
N ASP A 110 9.78 19.84 -9.09
CA ASP A 110 9.85 20.90 -10.07
C ASP A 110 10.06 20.40 -11.52
N SER A 111 9.66 21.24 -12.47
CA SER A 111 9.70 20.96 -13.91
C SER A 111 11.09 21.11 -14.54
N GLY A 112 12.13 21.40 -13.75
CA GLY A 112 13.47 21.78 -14.20
C GLY A 112 13.64 23.28 -14.49
N THR A 113 12.54 24.03 -14.62
CA THR A 113 12.58 25.47 -14.94
C THR A 113 11.94 26.35 -13.86
N ASN A 114 11.16 25.77 -12.95
CA ASN A 114 10.45 26.46 -11.88
C ASN A 114 10.91 26.04 -10.47
N GLY A 115 12.09 25.42 -10.35
CA GLY A 115 12.60 24.93 -9.06
C GLY A 115 12.96 26.03 -8.04
N LYS A 116 13.07 27.30 -8.45
CA LYS A 116 13.39 28.41 -7.54
C LYS A 116 12.13 29.19 -7.16
N VAL A 117 11.87 29.32 -5.85
CA VAL A 117 10.76 30.11 -5.30
C VAL A 117 11.33 31.10 -4.29
N ALA A 118 11.39 32.39 -4.63
CA ALA A 118 11.96 33.40 -3.73
C ALA A 118 11.05 33.64 -2.51
N PRO A 119 11.55 34.31 -1.45
CA PRO A 119 10.71 34.69 -0.30
C PRO A 119 9.41 35.39 -0.71
N ASN A 120 8.29 34.95 -0.17
CA ASN A 120 6.93 35.42 -0.47
C ASN A 120 6.40 35.15 -1.89
N GLU A 121 7.15 34.45 -2.73
CA GLU A 121 6.65 34.00 -4.04
C GLU A 121 5.90 32.68 -3.96
N CYS A 122 5.14 32.39 -5.02
CA CYS A 122 4.41 31.14 -5.18
C CYS A 122 4.83 30.41 -6.45
N VAL A 123 4.76 29.08 -6.40
CA VAL A 123 4.78 28.20 -7.57
C VAL A 123 3.53 27.33 -7.55
N SER A 124 2.98 27.03 -8.72
CA SER A 124 1.83 26.15 -8.84
C SER A 124 2.09 25.07 -9.88
N PHE A 125 1.63 23.87 -9.58
CA PHE A 125 1.59 22.73 -10.50
C PHE A 125 0.23 22.06 -10.41
N SER A 126 -0.15 21.35 -11.47
CA SER A 126 -1.43 20.66 -11.51
C SER A 126 -1.25 19.27 -12.07
N PHE A 127 -1.99 18.32 -11.54
CA PHE A 127 -1.97 16.94 -11.99
C PHE A 127 -3.38 16.39 -12.11
N THR A 128 -3.53 15.41 -13.00
CA THR A 128 -4.75 14.62 -13.14
C THR A 128 -4.42 13.19 -12.74
N MET A 129 -5.18 12.65 -11.81
CA MET A 129 -5.06 11.28 -11.35
C MET A 129 -6.32 10.48 -11.69
N THR A 130 -6.19 9.16 -11.81
CA THR A 130 -7.33 8.25 -11.76
C THR A 130 -8.00 8.40 -10.41
N ASP A 131 -9.30 8.62 -10.43
CA ASP A 131 -10.18 8.66 -9.28
C ASP A 131 -11.47 7.91 -9.64
N GLU A 132 -11.29 6.73 -10.24
CA GLU A 132 -12.36 5.94 -10.85
C GLU A 132 -13.43 5.52 -9.84
N ASN A 133 -13.06 5.50 -8.56
CA ASN A 133 -13.87 5.03 -7.44
C ASN A 133 -14.29 6.15 -6.47
N GLY A 134 -13.83 7.40 -6.70
CA GLY A 134 -14.20 8.57 -5.88
C GLY A 134 -13.74 8.54 -4.43
N TYR A 135 -12.82 7.65 -4.05
CA TYR A 135 -12.33 7.51 -2.67
C TYR A 135 -11.30 8.52 -2.25
N ASN A 136 -10.77 9.29 -3.19
CA ASN A 136 -9.81 10.30 -2.81
C ASN A 136 -10.48 11.32 -1.91
N GLU A 137 -9.77 11.68 -0.84
CA GLU A 137 -10.11 12.78 0.05
C GLU A 137 -9.07 13.89 -0.06
N LEU A 138 -9.34 15.02 0.60
CA LEU A 138 -8.32 16.04 0.79
C LEU A 138 -7.22 15.44 1.67
N PRO A 139 -5.94 15.39 1.22
CA PRO A 139 -4.90 14.69 1.96
C PRO A 139 -4.80 15.24 3.39
N GLU A 140 -4.50 14.39 4.37
CA GLU A 140 -4.30 14.87 5.74
C GLU A 140 -3.12 15.82 5.84
N ARG A 141 -2.10 15.60 4.99
CA ARG A 141 -0.85 16.35 5.01
C ARG A 141 -0.27 16.56 3.61
N LEU A 142 0.25 17.77 3.38
CA LEU A 142 1.20 18.07 2.31
C LEU A 142 2.58 18.34 2.88
N LYS A 143 3.55 17.46 2.56
CA LYS A 143 4.95 17.61 2.99
C LYS A 143 5.75 18.24 1.85
N VAL A 144 6.28 19.44 2.07
CA VAL A 144 7.17 20.08 1.08
C VAL A 144 8.60 19.73 1.42
N TYR A 145 9.22 19.00 0.50
CA TYR A 145 10.64 18.77 0.46
C TYR A 145 11.29 19.91 -0.33
N SER A 146 12.32 20.51 0.21
CA SER A 146 13.01 21.61 -0.47
C SER A 146 14.43 21.70 0.01
N ASP A 147 15.31 22.14 -0.88
CA ASP A 147 16.65 22.60 -0.54
C ASP A 147 16.55 23.98 0.10
N VAL A 148 15.71 24.13 1.13
CA VAL A 148 15.88 25.25 2.05
C VAL A 148 17.20 24.95 2.74
N ASP A 149 18.18 25.80 2.53
CA ASP A 149 19.53 25.73 3.08
C ASP A 149 19.52 25.64 4.62
N LYS A 150 19.21 24.44 5.14
CA LYS A 150 19.07 24.05 6.54
C LYS A 150 19.89 22.79 6.72
N SER A 151 20.78 22.81 7.71
CA SER A 151 21.58 21.65 8.10
C SER A 151 20.69 20.56 8.70
N ASN A 152 21.11 19.31 8.54
CA ASN A 152 20.46 18.17 9.16
C ASN A 152 20.95 18.00 10.61
N THR A 153 20.09 17.47 11.48
CA THR A 153 20.52 16.96 12.79
C THR A 153 21.24 15.62 12.60
N VAL A 154 22.08 15.23 13.55
CA VAL A 154 22.75 13.92 13.53
C VAL A 154 21.70 12.80 13.52
N ASP A 155 20.70 12.91 14.38
CA ASP A 155 19.49 12.08 14.39
C ASP A 155 18.87 11.89 12.99
N GLY A 156 18.62 12.99 12.27
CA GLY A 156 18.04 12.95 10.94
C GLY A 156 18.96 12.29 9.90
N LEU A 157 20.28 12.41 10.07
CA LEU A 157 21.26 11.72 9.23
C LEU A 157 21.31 10.22 9.51
N ASN A 158 21.29 9.80 10.78
CA ASN A 158 21.23 8.38 11.16
C ASN A 158 19.91 7.74 10.70
N LYS A 159 18.78 8.45 10.87
CA LYS A 159 17.48 7.99 10.35
C LYS A 159 17.50 7.83 8.83
N ALA A 160 18.05 8.80 8.10
CA ALA A 160 18.21 8.67 6.66
C ALA A 160 19.15 7.51 6.28
N ALA A 161 20.21 7.25 7.06
CA ALA A 161 21.12 6.13 6.84
C ALA A 161 20.40 4.78 7.01
N SER A 162 19.58 4.65 8.06
CA SER A 162 18.75 3.46 8.32
C SER A 162 17.75 3.19 7.20
N GLU A 163 17.04 4.21 6.72
CA GLU A 163 16.08 4.05 5.62
C GLU A 163 16.77 3.69 4.30
N CYS A 164 17.96 4.27 4.04
CA CYS A 164 18.78 3.85 2.89
C CYS A 164 19.32 2.43 3.05
N TYR A 165 19.64 2.00 4.28
CA TYR A 165 20.08 0.63 4.55
C TYR A 165 18.97 -0.38 4.26
N LYS A 166 17.71 -0.09 4.61
CA LYS A 166 16.56 -0.93 4.24
C LYS A 166 16.47 -1.10 2.72
N ALA A 167 16.59 -0.01 1.97
CA ALA A 167 16.62 -0.05 0.51
C ALA A 167 17.80 -0.89 -0.03
N VAL A 168 18.99 -0.80 0.59
CA VAL A 168 20.13 -1.68 0.25
C VAL A 168 19.80 -3.14 0.55
N ASN A 169 19.18 -3.43 1.68
CA ASN A 169 18.83 -4.78 2.11
C ASN A 169 17.77 -5.42 1.21
N GLU A 170 16.77 -4.67 0.74
CA GLU A 170 15.78 -5.16 -0.22
C GLU A 170 16.43 -5.55 -1.56
N ILE A 171 17.39 -4.75 -2.04
CA ILE A 171 18.15 -5.07 -3.25
C ILE A 171 19.00 -6.31 -3.04
N PHE A 172 19.66 -6.42 -1.88
CA PHE A 172 20.45 -7.58 -1.54
C PHE A 172 19.61 -8.85 -1.40
N TRP A 173 18.44 -8.78 -0.76
CA TRP A 173 17.53 -9.91 -0.60
C TRP A 173 17.02 -10.45 -1.96
N ALA A 174 16.73 -9.56 -2.91
CA ALA A 174 16.39 -9.97 -4.27
C ALA A 174 17.54 -10.74 -4.95
N TYR A 175 18.79 -10.34 -4.71
CA TYR A 175 19.98 -11.05 -5.20
C TYR A 175 20.18 -12.38 -4.49
N GLU A 176 19.96 -12.44 -3.18
CA GLU A 176 20.08 -13.66 -2.38
C GLU A 176 19.07 -14.72 -2.84
N CYS A 177 17.84 -14.32 -3.18
CA CYS A 177 16.83 -15.18 -3.80
C CYS A 177 17.27 -15.75 -5.16
N GLU A 178 18.21 -15.09 -5.84
CA GLU A 178 18.85 -15.57 -7.07
C GLU A 178 20.15 -16.36 -6.80
N GLY A 179 20.49 -16.59 -5.53
CA GLY A 179 21.73 -17.27 -5.10
C GLY A 179 22.99 -16.42 -5.25
N LEU A 180 22.85 -15.09 -5.34
CA LEU A 180 23.95 -14.14 -5.48
C LEU A 180 24.34 -13.52 -4.14
N SER A 181 25.62 -13.14 -4.01
CA SER A 181 26.18 -12.56 -2.79
C SER A 181 26.05 -11.03 -2.74
N LEU A 182 26.33 -10.44 -1.58
CA LEU A 182 26.42 -8.98 -1.43
C LEU A 182 27.51 -8.42 -2.35
N GLU A 183 28.66 -9.08 -2.42
CA GLU A 183 29.75 -8.73 -3.36
C GLU A 183 29.25 -8.65 -4.81
N ASP A 184 28.33 -9.53 -5.22
CA ASP A 184 27.78 -9.51 -6.58
C ASP A 184 26.91 -8.28 -6.84
N CYS A 185 26.19 -7.76 -5.82
CA CYS A 185 25.48 -6.48 -5.93
C CYS A 185 26.44 -5.33 -6.30
N PHE A 186 27.62 -5.29 -5.64
CA PHE A 186 28.64 -4.28 -5.90
C PHE A 186 29.30 -4.47 -7.27
N LYS A 187 29.64 -5.71 -7.64
CA LYS A 187 30.23 -6.02 -8.96
C LYS A 187 29.29 -5.72 -10.12
N ASN A 188 27.99 -5.96 -9.94
CA ASN A 188 26.96 -5.65 -10.94
C ASN A 188 26.65 -4.16 -11.02
N GLY A 189 27.22 -3.35 -10.11
CA GLY A 189 27.13 -1.90 -10.17
C GLY A 189 25.83 -1.33 -9.63
N GLU A 190 25.09 -2.07 -8.80
CA GLU A 190 23.84 -1.60 -8.18
C GLU A 190 24.03 -0.32 -7.38
N PHE A 191 25.22 -0.17 -6.78
CA PHE A 191 25.60 0.96 -5.93
C PHE A 191 26.74 1.78 -6.54
N THR A 192 26.87 1.84 -7.87
CA THR A 192 28.03 2.47 -8.54
C THR A 192 28.27 3.91 -8.10
N LYS A 193 27.21 4.71 -7.89
CA LYS A 193 27.34 6.10 -7.43
C LYS A 193 27.48 6.17 -5.93
N ALA A 194 26.71 5.38 -5.18
CA ALA A 194 26.75 5.39 -3.73
C ALA A 194 28.06 4.83 -3.16
N ASN A 195 28.70 3.86 -3.82
CA ASN A 195 30.00 3.32 -3.44
C ASN A 195 31.20 4.15 -3.94
N SER A 196 30.96 5.30 -4.57
CA SER A 196 32.04 6.17 -5.01
C SER A 196 32.70 6.91 -3.82
N LYS A 197 33.96 7.32 -3.98
CA LYS A 197 34.73 8.04 -2.94
C LYS A 197 34.02 9.30 -2.41
N ASP A 198 33.34 10.03 -3.29
CA ASP A 198 32.63 11.26 -2.92
C ASP A 198 31.18 10.98 -2.46
N GLY A 199 30.75 9.72 -2.56
CA GLY A 199 29.37 9.28 -2.43
C GLY A 199 28.46 9.79 -3.55
N MET A 200 27.23 9.29 -3.50
CA MET A 200 26.14 9.72 -4.36
C MET A 200 25.50 10.97 -3.79
N LYS A 201 25.44 12.05 -4.58
CA LYS A 201 24.57 13.19 -4.23
C LYS A 201 23.13 12.75 -4.24
N THR A 202 22.28 13.28 -3.38
CA THR A 202 20.86 12.94 -3.43
C THR A 202 19.98 14.16 -3.50
N GLY A 203 18.71 13.91 -3.79
CA GLY A 203 17.68 14.91 -3.90
C GLY A 203 16.72 14.58 -5.02
N PHE A 204 15.55 15.23 -4.95
CA PHE A 204 14.47 14.97 -5.88
C PHE A 204 14.83 15.19 -7.36
N ASN A 205 15.89 15.96 -7.64
CA ASN A 205 16.31 16.25 -9.01
C ASN A 205 17.36 15.32 -9.60
N TYR A 206 17.93 14.42 -8.80
CA TYR A 206 18.85 13.41 -9.29
C TYR A 206 18.09 12.18 -9.80
N LYS A 207 18.64 11.56 -10.85
CA LYS A 207 18.15 10.29 -11.42
C LYS A 207 19.34 9.36 -11.60
N TYR A 208 19.17 8.11 -11.19
CA TYR A 208 20.18 7.07 -11.28
C TYR A 208 19.65 5.93 -12.14
N THR A 209 20.55 5.30 -12.89
CA THR A 209 20.20 4.20 -13.80
C THR A 209 20.30 2.84 -13.11
N ALA A 210 21.20 2.71 -12.13
CA ALA A 210 21.31 1.51 -11.30
C ALA A 210 20.14 1.47 -10.32
N LYS A 211 19.55 0.29 -10.12
CA LYS A 211 18.35 0.12 -9.29
C LYS A 211 18.68 0.50 -7.84
N GLY A 212 19.78 -0.04 -7.29
CA GLY A 212 20.24 0.29 -5.94
C GLY A 212 20.43 1.80 -5.71
N ASP A 213 21.21 2.48 -6.55
CA ASP A 213 21.41 3.93 -6.48
C ASP A 213 20.08 4.72 -6.59
N SER A 214 19.10 4.24 -7.38
CA SER A 214 17.79 4.89 -7.49
C SER A 214 17.00 4.78 -6.19
N GLU A 215 16.88 3.58 -5.62
CA GLU A 215 16.17 3.34 -4.36
C GLU A 215 16.80 4.11 -3.19
N ILE A 216 18.13 4.13 -3.11
CA ILE A 216 18.86 4.90 -2.10
C ILE A 216 18.58 6.40 -2.25
N ASN A 217 18.56 6.94 -3.48
CA ASN A 217 18.24 8.34 -3.68
C ASN A 217 16.81 8.67 -3.24
N ILE A 218 15.87 7.76 -3.44
CA ILE A 218 14.48 7.92 -2.98
C ILE A 218 14.44 8.00 -1.45
N ALA A 219 14.99 7.00 -0.77
CA ALA A 219 15.04 6.95 0.69
C ALA A 219 15.73 8.19 1.27
N ALA A 220 16.94 8.50 0.82
CA ALA A 220 17.72 9.64 1.33
C ALA A 220 16.97 10.97 1.16
N SER A 221 16.32 11.19 0.02
CA SER A 221 15.61 12.45 -0.30
C SER A 221 14.40 12.70 0.60
N GLN A 222 13.79 11.65 1.17
CA GLN A 222 12.62 11.77 2.04
C GLN A 222 12.98 12.08 3.50
N PHE A 223 14.11 11.56 3.96
CA PHE A 223 14.50 11.57 5.37
C PHE A 223 15.59 12.59 5.70
N ALA A 224 16.41 12.99 4.73
CA ALA A 224 17.39 14.06 4.87
C ALA A 224 17.19 15.16 3.83
N ARG A 225 17.53 16.41 4.18
CA ARG A 225 17.23 17.60 3.37
C ARG A 225 18.49 18.27 2.84
N GLY A 226 18.37 18.92 1.69
CA GLY A 226 19.40 19.81 1.16
C GLY A 226 20.57 19.07 0.53
N ASN A 227 21.74 19.71 0.55
CA ASN A 227 22.95 19.19 -0.07
C ASN A 227 23.57 18.08 0.79
N ILE A 228 23.15 16.84 0.56
CA ILE A 228 23.68 15.65 1.22
C ILE A 228 24.31 14.69 0.22
N SER A 229 25.20 13.84 0.72
CA SER A 229 25.75 12.70 -0.02
C SER A 229 25.47 11.41 0.75
N VAL A 230 25.25 10.32 0.02
CA VAL A 230 25.10 8.96 0.54
C VAL A 230 26.31 8.13 0.13
N TYR A 231 26.85 7.37 1.06
CA TYR A 231 27.85 6.35 0.78
C TYR A 231 27.32 4.98 1.18
N VAL A 232 27.45 4.00 0.30
CA VAL A 232 27.18 2.59 0.60
C VAL A 232 28.49 1.83 0.51
N GLY A 233 28.85 1.18 1.60
CA GLY A 233 30.08 0.40 1.72
C GLY A 233 29.80 -1.01 2.21
N ARG A 234 30.89 -1.76 2.36
CA ARG A 234 30.90 -3.12 2.90
C ARG A 234 31.78 -3.18 4.12
N THR A 235 31.39 -4.00 5.07
CA THR A 235 32.15 -4.29 6.27
C THR A 235 32.06 -5.78 6.55
N THR A 236 32.95 -6.29 7.39
CA THR A 236 32.88 -7.66 7.91
C THR A 236 32.82 -7.59 9.42
N THR A 237 31.82 -8.22 10.01
CA THR A 237 31.69 -8.37 11.47
C THR A 237 31.39 -9.82 11.79
N ASN A 238 32.08 -10.38 12.78
CA ASN A 238 31.97 -11.79 13.17
C ASN A 238 32.14 -12.80 12.00
N GLY A 239 32.88 -12.42 10.95
CA GLY A 239 33.11 -13.26 9.77
C GLY A 239 32.02 -13.16 8.70
N GLU A 240 30.95 -12.41 8.96
CA GLU A 240 29.85 -12.17 8.02
C GLU A 240 30.04 -10.83 7.31
N GLU A 241 29.68 -10.81 6.02
CA GLU A 241 29.73 -9.60 5.19
C GLU A 241 28.43 -8.82 5.35
N HIS A 242 28.54 -7.52 5.66
CA HIS A 242 27.39 -6.64 5.77
C HIS A 242 27.60 -5.38 4.93
N ALA A 243 26.49 -4.83 4.44
CA ALA A 243 26.51 -3.47 3.94
C ALA A 243 26.56 -2.48 5.11
N PHE A 244 27.00 -1.26 4.84
CA PHE A 244 26.74 -0.13 5.72
C PHE A 244 26.44 1.11 4.89
N VAL A 245 25.67 2.03 5.48
CA VAL A 245 25.31 3.29 4.85
C VAL A 245 25.79 4.46 5.68
N GLN A 246 26.32 5.47 5.02
CA GLN A 246 26.61 6.76 5.62
C GLN A 246 25.90 7.89 4.88
N ILE A 247 25.40 8.88 5.62
CA ILE A 247 24.78 10.09 5.08
C ILE A 247 25.56 11.30 5.57
N LYS A 248 26.12 12.06 4.65
CA LYS A 248 26.89 13.28 4.95
C LYS A 248 26.06 14.51 4.63
N ASP A 249 25.90 15.39 5.61
CA ASP A 249 25.50 16.77 5.35
C ASP A 249 26.71 17.53 4.78
N ASN A 250 26.72 17.82 3.47
CA ASN A 250 27.86 18.45 2.81
C ASN A 250 28.09 19.90 3.27
N LYS A 251 27.13 20.51 3.96
CA LYS A 251 27.28 21.85 4.53
C LYS A 251 27.99 21.82 5.88
N THR A 252 27.60 20.91 6.76
CA THR A 252 28.16 20.85 8.13
C THR A 252 29.32 19.88 8.27
N GLY A 253 29.46 18.95 7.32
CA GLY A 253 30.43 17.86 7.37
C GLY A 253 30.02 16.73 8.34
N LYS A 254 28.89 16.83 9.02
CA LYS A 254 28.38 15.79 9.92
C LYS A 254 27.94 14.56 9.13
N ILE A 255 28.20 13.39 9.70
CA ILE A 255 27.93 12.10 9.05
C ILE A 255 27.11 11.22 9.98
N GLY A 256 25.93 10.79 9.52
CA GLY A 256 25.19 9.68 10.13
C GLY A 256 25.61 8.35 9.50
N GLN A 257 25.44 7.25 10.22
CA GLN A 257 25.84 5.90 9.82
C GLN A 257 24.80 4.87 10.27
N TYR A 258 24.70 3.75 9.55
CA TYR A 258 23.88 2.59 9.93
C TYR A 258 24.52 1.30 9.35
N PRO A 259 24.49 0.13 10.03
CA PRO A 259 23.74 -0.24 11.25
C PRO A 259 24.32 0.20 12.61
N HIS A 260 25.26 1.14 12.64
CA HIS A 260 25.80 1.71 13.87
C HIS A 260 25.58 3.23 13.91
N PRO A 261 24.45 3.72 14.48
CA PRO A 261 24.12 5.14 14.56
C PRO A 261 25.20 5.91 15.32
N ALA A 262 25.77 6.96 14.71
CA ALA A 262 26.91 7.66 15.29
C ALA A 262 26.60 9.11 15.68
N GLN A 263 27.41 9.70 16.56
CA GLN A 263 27.29 11.09 17.04
C GLN A 263 27.67 12.17 16.00
N GLY A 264 27.78 11.81 14.71
CA GLY A 264 28.06 12.77 13.64
C GLY A 264 29.53 12.93 13.25
N THR A 265 30.44 12.17 13.87
CA THR A 265 31.91 12.36 13.79
C THR A 265 32.66 11.22 13.09
N VAL A 266 31.94 10.26 12.49
CA VAL A 266 32.55 9.11 11.81
C VAL A 266 33.35 9.54 10.59
N THR A 267 34.31 8.69 10.19
CA THR A 267 35.08 8.91 8.97
C THR A 267 34.26 8.53 7.73
N TRP A 268 34.14 9.46 6.79
CA TRP A 268 33.44 9.22 5.52
C TRP A 268 34.09 8.10 4.71
N GLY A 269 33.28 7.15 4.24
CA GLY A 269 33.70 6.03 3.41
C GLY A 269 34.21 4.81 4.18
N THR A 270 34.20 4.85 5.52
CA THR A 270 34.69 3.77 6.38
C THR A 270 33.68 3.50 7.48
N PHE A 271 33.32 2.24 7.67
CA PHE A 271 32.46 1.84 8.78
C PHE A 271 33.24 1.96 10.08
N ASP A 272 32.79 2.86 10.94
CA ASP A 272 33.41 3.11 12.23
C ASP A 272 32.58 2.48 13.34
N LEU A 273 33.00 1.30 13.78
CA LEU A 273 32.41 0.56 14.91
C LEU A 273 32.80 1.13 16.27
N ASN A 274 33.85 1.94 16.32
CA ASN A 274 34.32 2.55 17.57
C ASN A 274 33.72 3.95 17.79
N ALA A 275 32.86 4.38 16.88
CA ALA A 275 32.19 5.65 16.98
C ALA A 275 31.31 5.67 18.23
N PRO A 276 31.25 6.80 18.97
CA PRO A 276 30.24 6.92 20.01
C PRO A 276 28.85 6.74 19.39
N ILE A 277 28.10 5.78 19.94
CA ILE A 277 26.74 5.47 19.50
C ILE A 277 25.85 6.67 19.78
N TYR A 278 24.94 6.97 18.86
CA TYR A 278 23.88 7.95 19.06
C TYR A 278 22.67 7.26 19.69
N THR A 279 22.44 7.50 20.98
CA THR A 279 21.33 6.93 21.75
C THR A 279 20.38 8.04 22.19
N ASN A 280 19.26 8.21 21.51
CA ASN A 280 18.20 9.13 21.93
C ASN A 280 16.85 8.51 21.60
N TYR A 281 16.57 7.40 22.28
CA TYR A 281 15.39 6.60 22.02
C TYR A 281 14.16 7.26 22.66
N SER A 282 13.04 7.25 21.95
CA SER A 282 11.75 7.64 22.50
C SER A 282 11.23 6.56 23.46
N VAL A 283 10.15 6.87 24.20
CA VAL A 283 9.48 5.88 25.06
C VAL A 283 8.98 4.69 24.23
N ASP A 284 8.39 4.98 23.06
CA ASP A 284 7.91 3.94 22.15
C ASP A 284 9.06 3.08 21.61
N ASP A 285 10.23 3.68 21.35
CA ASP A 285 11.41 2.94 20.88
C ASP A 285 11.92 1.97 21.97
N VAL A 286 12.02 2.41 23.23
CA VAL A 286 12.47 1.51 24.33
C VAL A 286 11.44 0.43 24.67
N ASN A 287 10.12 0.70 24.55
CA ASN A 287 9.10 -0.34 24.70
C ASN A 287 9.15 -1.35 23.55
N ARG A 288 9.32 -0.88 22.31
CA ARG A 288 9.47 -1.76 21.15
C ARG A 288 10.74 -2.62 21.25
N ALA A 289 11.84 -2.03 21.71
CA ALA A 289 13.07 -2.77 21.98
C ALA A 289 12.85 -3.86 23.05
N ALA A 290 12.13 -3.56 24.13
CA ALA A 290 11.79 -4.54 25.16
C ALA A 290 10.93 -5.69 24.60
N LYS A 291 9.97 -5.40 23.71
CA LYS A 291 9.17 -6.42 23.01
C LYS A 291 10.01 -7.31 22.10
N TRP A 292 10.90 -6.73 21.29
CA TRP A 292 11.74 -7.52 20.38
C TRP A 292 12.69 -8.43 21.16
N ALA A 293 13.29 -7.90 22.22
CA ALA A 293 14.09 -8.69 23.15
C ALA A 293 13.26 -9.82 23.82
N TYR A 294 12.03 -9.53 24.22
CA TYR A 294 11.11 -10.53 24.77
C TYR A 294 10.85 -11.66 23.78
N ASN A 295 10.56 -11.34 22.52
CA ASN A 295 10.33 -12.34 21.48
C ASN A 295 11.56 -13.22 21.26
N ALA A 296 12.76 -12.64 21.24
CA ALA A 296 14.01 -13.40 21.14
C ALA A 296 14.23 -14.34 22.34
N VAL A 297 13.90 -13.87 23.55
CA VAL A 297 13.93 -14.72 24.77
C VAL A 297 12.91 -15.84 24.67
N ALA A 298 11.69 -15.54 24.21
CA ALA A 298 10.60 -16.52 24.06
C ALA A 298 10.97 -17.62 23.05
N GLU A 299 11.50 -17.23 21.88
CA GLU A 299 11.93 -18.15 20.82
C GLU A 299 13.06 -19.05 21.30
N TYR A 300 14.08 -18.49 21.97
CA TYR A 300 15.16 -19.29 22.56
C TYR A 300 14.64 -20.28 23.62
N ILE A 301 13.72 -19.85 24.49
CA ILE A 301 13.09 -20.73 25.49
C ILE A 301 12.30 -21.86 24.82
N ALA A 302 11.52 -21.55 23.78
CA ALA A 302 10.76 -22.54 23.02
C ALA A 302 11.71 -23.55 22.35
N ASP A 303 12.81 -23.10 21.77
CA ASP A 303 13.83 -23.99 21.21
C ASP A 303 14.39 -24.96 22.26
N LEU A 304 14.74 -24.46 23.46
CA LEU A 304 15.18 -25.30 24.57
C LEU A 304 14.12 -26.33 24.99
N GLU A 305 12.85 -25.92 25.05
CA GLU A 305 11.74 -26.81 25.39
C GLU A 305 11.59 -27.94 24.36
N THR A 306 11.70 -27.63 23.06
CA THR A 306 11.57 -28.63 21.99
C THR A 306 12.66 -29.71 22.03
N VAL A 307 13.86 -29.38 22.54
CA VAL A 307 14.96 -30.33 22.72
C VAL A 307 14.99 -30.98 24.10
N GLY A 308 14.01 -30.66 24.97
CA GLY A 308 13.88 -31.21 26.31
C GLY A 308 14.94 -30.70 27.30
N GLU A 309 15.50 -29.53 27.05
CA GLU A 309 16.43 -28.85 27.96
C GLU A 309 15.69 -28.05 29.04
N ASP A 310 16.37 -27.78 30.16
CA ASP A 310 15.81 -27.05 31.29
C ASP A 310 15.77 -25.54 30.99
N PHE A 311 14.70 -25.11 30.31
CA PHE A 311 14.50 -23.71 29.96
C PHE A 311 14.31 -22.82 31.21
N MET A 312 13.73 -23.34 32.30
CA MET A 312 13.61 -22.60 33.57
C MET A 312 14.99 -22.33 34.19
N GLY A 313 15.88 -23.32 34.08
CA GLY A 313 17.27 -23.24 34.50
C GLY A 313 18.13 -22.32 33.63
N SER A 314 17.73 -21.97 32.41
CA SER A 314 18.54 -21.13 31.49
C SER A 314 18.95 -19.78 32.08
N PHE A 315 18.07 -19.14 32.86
CA PHE A 315 18.36 -17.90 33.57
C PHE A 315 19.37 -18.07 34.73
N GLU A 316 19.50 -19.28 35.28
CA GLU A 316 20.42 -19.58 36.40
C GLU A 316 21.72 -20.25 35.94
N ASN A 317 21.67 -20.97 34.82
CA ASN A 317 22.76 -21.77 34.27
C ASN A 317 23.60 -21.00 33.23
N GLY A 318 23.32 -19.71 33.04
CA GLY A 318 24.12 -18.83 32.18
C GLY A 318 23.66 -18.74 30.72
N GLY A 319 22.43 -19.18 30.39
CA GLY A 319 21.81 -18.94 29.09
C GLY A 319 21.63 -17.44 28.81
N PHE A 320 21.31 -16.66 29.84
CA PHE A 320 21.20 -15.19 29.81
C PHE A 320 22.21 -14.54 30.76
N LEU A 321 23.50 -14.87 30.62
CA LEU A 321 24.55 -14.45 31.54
C LEU A 321 24.60 -12.93 31.76
N TYR A 322 24.41 -12.14 30.70
CA TYR A 322 24.44 -10.69 30.76
C TYR A 322 23.04 -10.11 30.90
N ALA A 323 22.06 -10.59 30.12
CA ALA A 323 20.69 -10.06 30.14
C ALA A 323 20.00 -10.30 31.47
N HIS A 324 20.33 -11.36 32.21
CA HIS A 324 19.77 -11.59 33.55
C HIS A 324 20.59 -10.92 34.68
N SER A 325 21.69 -10.24 34.35
CA SER A 325 22.51 -9.54 35.35
C SER A 325 21.92 -8.18 35.72
N ASN A 326 22.28 -7.65 36.89
CA ASN A 326 21.86 -6.28 37.30
C ASN A 326 22.36 -5.19 36.33
N GLU A 327 23.43 -5.45 35.60
CA GLU A 327 23.99 -4.53 34.60
C GLU A 327 23.23 -4.60 33.27
N GLY A 328 22.57 -5.73 32.99
CA GLY A 328 21.91 -6.03 31.73
C GLY A 328 22.88 -6.35 30.59
N LEU A 329 22.33 -6.85 29.50
CA LEU A 329 23.04 -7.05 28.24
C LEU A 329 23.07 -5.73 27.48
N LYS A 330 24.26 -5.17 27.26
CA LYS A 330 24.43 -4.09 26.30
C LYS A 330 24.41 -4.68 24.90
N ILE A 331 23.41 -4.29 24.10
CA ILE A 331 23.35 -4.65 22.68
C ILE A 331 24.55 -4.01 21.98
N ASP A 332 25.30 -4.84 21.28
CA ASP A 332 26.56 -4.49 20.63
C ASP A 332 26.66 -5.20 19.28
N PHE A 333 26.73 -4.41 18.22
CA PHE A 333 26.90 -4.91 16.86
C PHE A 333 28.14 -5.79 16.66
N SER A 334 29.18 -5.59 17.48
CA SER A 334 30.42 -6.36 17.48
C SER A 334 30.51 -7.42 18.59
N GLY A 335 29.47 -7.54 19.42
CA GLY A 335 29.42 -8.46 20.53
C GLY A 335 29.51 -9.92 20.09
N SER A 336 30.28 -10.72 20.81
CA SER A 336 30.24 -12.18 20.77
C SER A 336 29.79 -12.65 22.16
N LEU A 337 28.64 -13.30 22.21
CA LEU A 337 27.91 -13.58 23.44
C LEU A 337 27.63 -15.08 23.57
N ALA A 338 27.21 -15.50 24.76
CA ALA A 338 26.69 -16.85 25.00
C ALA A 338 25.28 -16.99 24.41
N GLU A 339 24.79 -18.21 24.19
CA GLU A 339 23.62 -18.51 23.34
C GLU A 339 22.38 -17.63 23.56
N GLY A 340 21.78 -17.59 24.75
CA GLY A 340 20.56 -16.80 24.97
C GLY A 340 20.79 -15.29 24.89
N ASP A 341 21.93 -14.79 25.37
CA ASP A 341 22.34 -13.39 25.15
C ASP A 341 22.61 -13.09 23.67
N GLN A 342 23.14 -14.07 22.93
CA GLN A 342 23.38 -13.98 21.49
C GLN A 342 22.07 -13.89 20.73
N ALA A 343 21.05 -14.68 21.08
CA ALA A 343 19.72 -14.59 20.47
C ALA A 343 19.14 -13.17 20.59
N ILE A 344 19.19 -12.59 21.80
CA ILE A 344 18.75 -11.20 22.03
C ILE A 344 19.58 -10.21 21.20
N ASN A 345 20.92 -10.34 21.20
CA ASN A 345 21.79 -9.41 20.49
C ASN A 345 21.63 -9.49 18.98
N GLU A 346 21.53 -10.68 18.40
CA GLU A 346 21.35 -10.87 16.96
C GLU A 346 20.03 -10.24 16.47
N GLU A 347 18.94 -10.41 17.22
CA GLU A 347 17.65 -9.81 16.90
C GLU A 347 17.69 -8.26 16.97
N MET A 348 18.45 -7.71 17.91
CA MET A 348 18.39 -6.28 18.22
C MET A 348 19.50 -5.43 17.63
N LYS A 349 20.69 -5.99 17.39
CA LYS A 349 21.92 -5.22 17.11
C LYS A 349 21.85 -4.31 15.90
N LEU A 350 20.98 -4.62 14.94
CA LEU A 350 20.78 -3.78 13.76
C LEU A 350 20.01 -2.50 14.09
N TYR A 351 19.07 -2.54 15.04
CA TYR A 351 18.06 -1.49 15.23
C TYR A 351 18.22 -0.73 16.55
N TYR A 352 18.78 -1.37 17.57
CA TYR A 352 18.88 -0.84 18.92
C TYR A 352 20.31 -0.95 19.49
N ASP A 353 21.32 -0.82 18.63
CA ASP A 353 22.72 -0.83 19.07
C ASP A 353 22.94 0.17 20.23
N GLY A 354 23.66 -0.30 21.25
CA GLY A 354 23.93 0.44 22.48
C GLY A 354 22.81 0.45 23.52
N ILE A 355 21.59 -0.04 23.24
CA ILE A 355 20.55 -0.19 24.27
C ILE A 355 20.97 -1.26 25.29
N ILE A 356 20.50 -1.14 26.53
CA ILE A 356 20.74 -2.15 27.56
C ILE A 356 19.46 -2.94 27.77
N VAL A 357 19.53 -4.27 27.73
CA VAL A 357 18.41 -5.19 27.89
C VAL A 357 18.53 -5.96 29.19
N TYR A 358 17.42 -6.13 29.89
CA TYR A 358 17.33 -6.98 31.07
C TYR A 358 16.18 -7.98 30.91
N ALA A 359 16.48 -9.27 31.04
CA ALA A 359 15.49 -10.34 31.07
C ALA A 359 15.34 -10.83 32.51
N GLY A 360 14.15 -10.69 33.10
CA GLY A 360 13.86 -11.07 34.48
C GLY A 360 12.79 -12.14 34.57
N LYS A 361 12.79 -12.90 35.67
CA LYS A 361 11.71 -13.84 36.00
C LYS A 361 10.64 -13.12 36.80
N LYS A 362 9.38 -13.48 36.59
CA LYS A 362 8.29 -13.21 37.54
C LYS A 362 7.58 -14.52 37.86
N THR A 363 7.10 -14.65 39.08
CA THR A 363 6.25 -15.77 39.46
C THR A 363 4.82 -15.29 39.29
N SER A 364 4.06 -15.94 38.42
CA SER A 364 2.63 -15.70 38.29
C SER A 364 1.91 -16.07 39.59
N SER A 365 0.66 -15.61 39.73
CA SER A 365 -0.18 -15.90 40.90
C SER A 365 -0.46 -17.39 41.13
N ASP A 366 -0.41 -18.20 40.05
CA ASP A 366 -0.59 -19.66 40.04
C ASP A 366 0.73 -20.44 40.21
N GLY A 367 1.87 -19.75 40.27
CA GLY A 367 3.19 -20.37 40.42
C GLY A 367 3.81 -20.89 39.13
N GLU A 368 3.21 -20.58 37.98
CA GLU A 368 3.81 -20.78 36.66
C GLU A 368 5.02 -19.87 36.43
N PHE A 369 5.87 -20.29 35.50
CA PHE A 369 7.03 -19.54 35.10
C PHE A 369 6.62 -18.46 34.11
N GLU A 370 6.87 -17.21 34.48
CA GLU A 370 6.75 -16.09 33.58
C GLU A 370 8.07 -15.33 33.55
N PHE A 371 8.30 -14.59 32.47
CA PHE A 371 9.41 -13.68 32.38
C PHE A 371 8.94 -12.31 31.87
N PHE A 372 9.80 -11.33 32.03
CA PHE A 372 9.60 -9.99 31.51
C PHE A 372 10.92 -9.49 30.96
N VAL A 373 10.84 -8.54 30.04
CA VAL A 373 12.03 -7.88 29.51
C VAL A 373 11.91 -6.38 29.65
N GLN A 374 13.02 -5.75 30.02
CA GLN A 374 13.17 -4.30 30.05
C GLN A 374 14.26 -3.88 29.07
N ALA A 375 14.08 -2.72 28.46
CA ALA A 375 15.11 -2.09 27.63
C ALA A 375 15.35 -0.66 28.09
N LYS A 376 16.60 -0.25 28.18
CA LYS A 376 17.02 1.02 28.75
C LYS A 376 17.90 1.79 27.78
N ASP A 377 17.52 3.03 27.52
CA ASP A 377 18.37 4.00 26.85
C ASP A 377 19.46 4.45 27.83
N PRO A 378 20.75 4.16 27.57
CA PRO A 378 21.83 4.50 28.49
C PRO A 378 22.07 6.01 28.62
N GLU A 379 21.68 6.83 27.62
CA GLU A 379 21.91 8.27 27.63
C GLU A 379 20.77 9.03 28.33
N THR A 380 19.52 8.66 28.05
CA THR A 380 18.37 9.33 28.66
C THR A 380 17.89 8.67 29.96
N GLY A 381 18.27 7.42 30.20
CA GLY A 381 17.83 6.63 31.34
C GLY A 381 16.39 6.14 31.25
N LYS A 382 15.68 6.39 30.14
CA LYS A 382 14.31 5.88 29.92
C LYS A 382 14.31 4.37 29.87
N ILE A 383 13.33 3.76 30.51
CA ILE A 383 13.18 2.31 30.59
C ILE A 383 11.83 1.91 30.03
N GLY A 384 11.85 1.14 28.95
CA GLY A 384 10.70 0.41 28.42
C GLY A 384 10.63 -0.99 29.01
N GLN A 385 9.45 -1.61 28.96
CA GLN A 385 9.21 -2.94 29.50
C GLN A 385 8.19 -3.68 28.64
N TYR A 386 8.24 -5.01 28.68
CA TYR A 386 7.26 -5.90 28.08
C TYR A 386 7.06 -7.13 28.98
N PRO A 387 5.83 -7.68 29.12
CA PRO A 387 4.59 -7.36 28.37
C PRO A 387 3.88 -6.06 28.77
N ASN A 388 4.28 -5.40 29.87
CA ASN A 388 3.64 -4.16 30.32
C ASN A 388 4.44 -2.91 29.89
N PRO A 389 4.11 -2.25 28.75
CA PRO A 389 4.81 -1.05 28.29
C PRO A 389 4.67 0.12 29.25
N THR A 390 5.68 0.97 29.28
CA THR A 390 5.84 2.03 30.29
C THR A 390 5.77 3.42 29.65
N GLN A 391 5.77 4.47 30.47
CA GLN A 391 6.04 5.85 30.04
C GLN A 391 7.53 6.23 30.07
N GLY A 392 8.41 5.23 30.12
CA GLY A 392 9.86 5.42 30.28
C GLY A 392 10.32 5.51 31.75
N GLU A 393 9.45 5.24 32.72
CA GLU A 393 9.68 5.45 34.15
C GLU A 393 9.82 4.15 34.98
N ALA A 394 9.90 2.98 34.34
CA ALA A 394 10.01 1.71 35.07
C ALA A 394 11.29 1.61 35.92
N THR A 395 11.21 0.82 36.99
CA THR A 395 12.38 0.51 37.83
C THR A 395 13.21 -0.59 37.18
N TRP A 396 14.47 -0.29 36.86
CA TRP A 396 15.39 -1.24 36.23
C TRP A 396 15.60 -2.50 37.09
N GLY A 397 15.47 -3.67 36.48
CA GLY A 397 15.67 -4.97 37.11
C GLY A 397 14.48 -5.46 37.94
N THR A 398 13.35 -4.74 37.94
CA THR A 398 12.14 -5.15 38.67
C THR A 398 10.93 -4.95 37.77
N PHE A 399 10.08 -5.96 37.63
CA PHE A 399 8.84 -5.85 36.87
C PHE A 399 7.94 -4.80 37.51
N ASP A 400 7.60 -3.76 36.77
CA ASP A 400 6.67 -2.74 37.24
C ASP A 400 5.26 -3.07 36.72
N GLU A 401 4.45 -3.66 37.60
CA GLU A 401 3.05 -4.01 37.34
C GLU A 401 2.13 -2.77 37.25
N ASN A 402 2.57 -1.62 37.76
CA ASN A 402 1.71 -0.44 37.97
C ASN A 402 2.09 0.77 37.12
N THR A 403 2.94 0.62 36.09
CA THR A 403 3.32 1.78 35.29
C THR A 403 2.10 2.31 34.53
N PRO A 404 1.67 3.57 34.78
CA PRO A 404 0.52 4.12 34.08
C PRO A 404 0.86 4.24 32.60
N SER A 405 0.17 3.50 31.74
CA SER A 405 0.07 3.85 30.34
C SER A 405 -0.43 5.29 30.24
N GLY A 406 0.43 6.18 29.76
CA GLY A 406 0.05 7.55 29.44
C GLY A 406 -0.86 7.49 28.22
N ALA A 407 -2.15 7.28 28.47
CA ALA A 407 -3.15 7.06 27.44
C ALA A 407 -3.26 8.31 26.56
N LYS A 408 -2.58 8.26 25.40
CA LYS A 408 -2.97 9.08 24.26
C LYS A 408 -4.40 8.65 23.89
N PRO A 409 -5.35 9.59 23.74
CA PRO A 409 -6.66 9.29 23.18
C PRO A 409 -6.52 8.54 21.85
N LEU A 410 -7.27 7.45 21.70
CA LEU A 410 -7.27 6.66 20.47
C LEU A 410 -8.20 7.31 19.43
N SER A 411 -7.80 7.24 18.16
CA SER A 411 -8.67 7.54 17.02
C SER A 411 -9.69 6.42 16.80
N ASP A 412 -10.74 6.71 16.04
CA ASP A 412 -11.79 5.71 15.76
C ASP A 412 -11.20 4.48 15.04
N LYS A 413 -10.24 4.70 14.12
CA LYS A 413 -9.53 3.63 13.43
C LYS A 413 -8.66 2.78 14.37
N GLU A 414 -7.91 3.43 15.28
CA GLU A 414 -7.08 2.71 16.26
C GLU A 414 -7.97 1.83 17.17
N LEU A 415 -9.18 2.30 17.54
CA LEU A 415 -10.12 1.52 18.34
C LEU A 415 -10.68 0.30 17.60
N ASP A 416 -10.93 0.40 16.29
CA ASP A 416 -11.39 -0.73 15.48
C ASP A 416 -10.28 -1.76 15.25
N GLU A 417 -9.05 -1.31 15.02
CA GLU A 417 -7.87 -2.19 14.90
C GLU A 417 -7.59 -2.94 16.21
N GLU A 418 -7.77 -2.28 17.35
CA GLU A 418 -7.69 -2.91 18.68
C GLU A 418 -8.84 -3.91 18.90
N ALA A 419 -10.08 -3.58 18.46
CA ALA A 419 -11.22 -4.48 18.58
C ALA A 419 -11.08 -5.72 17.70
N GLU A 420 -10.51 -5.58 16.51
CA GLU A 420 -10.16 -6.68 15.61
C GLU A 420 -9.10 -7.59 16.23
N THR A 421 -8.05 -7.00 16.82
CA THR A 421 -7.00 -7.77 17.51
C THR A 421 -7.59 -8.59 18.66
N ALA A 422 -8.40 -7.96 19.52
CA ALA A 422 -9.06 -8.64 20.64
C ALA A 422 -10.09 -9.68 20.17
N TYR A 423 -10.74 -9.46 19.03
CA TYR A 423 -11.63 -10.44 18.42
C TYR A 423 -10.87 -11.69 17.98
N TYR A 424 -9.71 -11.56 17.34
CA TYR A 424 -8.91 -12.73 16.95
C TYR A 424 -8.40 -13.53 18.16
N ALA A 425 -7.98 -12.83 19.23
CA ALA A 425 -7.64 -13.48 20.50
C ALA A 425 -8.82 -14.29 21.06
N ALA A 426 -10.02 -13.70 21.04
CA ALA A 426 -11.23 -14.39 21.47
C ALA A 426 -11.57 -15.59 20.57
N ALA A 427 -11.37 -15.47 19.25
CA ALA A 427 -11.59 -16.52 18.26
C ALA A 427 -10.71 -17.75 18.51
N GLU A 428 -9.43 -17.52 18.81
CA GLU A 428 -8.46 -18.55 19.14
C GLU A 428 -8.89 -19.28 20.41
N TYR A 429 -9.24 -18.54 21.48
CA TYR A 429 -9.75 -19.16 22.70
C TYR A 429 -11.04 -19.98 22.49
N PHE A 430 -12.01 -19.47 21.71
CA PHE A 430 -13.21 -20.25 21.36
C PHE A 430 -12.86 -21.53 20.59
N THR A 431 -11.85 -21.47 19.73
CA THR A 431 -11.37 -22.61 18.95
C THR A 431 -10.76 -23.66 19.87
N ASP A 432 -9.91 -23.24 20.82
CA ASP A 432 -9.30 -24.12 21.82
C ASP A 432 -10.37 -24.80 22.68
N MET A 433 -11.34 -24.05 23.20
CA MET A 433 -12.44 -24.60 24.00
C MET A 433 -13.32 -25.58 23.20
N TYR A 434 -13.53 -25.33 21.91
CA TYR A 434 -14.22 -26.26 21.04
C TYR A 434 -13.44 -27.56 20.86
N TYR A 435 -12.12 -27.51 20.67
CA TYR A 435 -11.30 -28.72 20.52
C TYR A 435 -11.12 -29.50 21.82
N ASP A 436 -10.90 -28.80 22.93
CA ASP A 436 -10.59 -29.42 24.22
C ASP A 436 -11.83 -29.90 24.97
N HIS A 437 -12.95 -29.20 24.80
CA HIS A 437 -14.17 -29.44 25.59
C HIS A 437 -15.42 -29.69 24.73
N GLY A 438 -15.36 -29.45 23.42
CA GLY A 438 -16.53 -29.53 22.54
C GLY A 438 -17.50 -28.37 22.76
N TRP A 439 -17.07 -27.30 23.42
CA TRP A 439 -17.92 -26.16 23.75
C TRP A 439 -18.15 -25.26 22.54
N ASN A 440 -19.38 -24.83 22.34
CA ASN A 440 -19.68 -23.71 21.44
C ASN A 440 -19.54 -22.35 22.15
N VAL A 441 -19.74 -21.24 21.42
CA VAL A 441 -19.57 -19.88 21.96
C VAL A 441 -20.45 -19.65 23.20
N GLN A 442 -21.73 -20.05 23.15
CA GLN A 442 -22.65 -19.91 24.28
C GLN A 442 -22.17 -20.71 25.50
N GLU A 443 -21.73 -21.95 25.29
CA GLU A 443 -21.22 -22.80 26.37
C GLU A 443 -19.95 -22.21 26.99
N VAL A 444 -19.08 -21.58 26.20
CA VAL A 444 -17.90 -20.86 26.74
C VAL A 444 -18.35 -19.72 27.65
N PHE A 445 -19.34 -18.91 27.26
CA PHE A 445 -19.88 -17.85 28.12
C PHE A 445 -20.59 -18.39 29.37
N ASP A 446 -21.42 -19.43 29.23
CA ASP A 446 -22.15 -20.07 30.33
C ASP A 446 -21.21 -20.71 31.37
N ASN A 447 -20.05 -21.20 30.92
CA ASN A 447 -18.97 -21.72 31.78
C ASN A 447 -18.00 -20.62 32.24
N GLY A 448 -18.29 -19.36 31.95
CA GLY A 448 -17.58 -18.21 32.47
C GLY A 448 -16.27 -17.90 31.77
N GLY A 449 -16.04 -18.35 30.54
CA GLY A 449 -14.82 -18.14 29.75
C GLY A 449 -14.44 -16.68 29.46
N TYR A 450 -15.28 -15.70 29.82
CA TYR A 450 -15.01 -14.26 29.78
C TYR A 450 -15.64 -13.54 30.98
N SER A 451 -15.21 -13.89 32.18
CA SER A 451 -15.84 -13.47 33.43
C SER A 451 -15.92 -11.95 33.63
N GLN A 452 -14.97 -11.20 33.06
CA GLN A 452 -14.91 -9.74 33.13
C GLN A 452 -15.31 -9.11 31.80
N ALA A 453 -14.77 -9.62 30.68
CA ALA A 453 -15.03 -9.03 29.36
C ALA A 453 -16.49 -9.20 28.92
N HIS A 454 -17.23 -10.20 29.43
CA HIS A 454 -18.65 -10.34 29.13
C HIS A 454 -19.59 -9.48 30.01
N THR A 455 -19.03 -8.61 30.86
CA THR A 455 -19.81 -7.72 31.74
C THR A 455 -19.92 -6.30 31.19
N LYS A 456 -20.97 -5.55 31.56
CA LYS A 456 -21.09 -4.14 31.17
C LYS A 456 -19.98 -3.24 31.70
N ASP A 457 -19.24 -3.68 32.71
CA ASP A 457 -18.08 -2.95 33.22
C ASP A 457 -16.86 -3.12 32.30
N GLY A 458 -16.84 -4.21 31.51
CA GLY A 458 -15.76 -4.58 30.60
C GLY A 458 -14.50 -5.04 31.31
N LEU A 459 -13.66 -5.77 30.58
CA LEU A 459 -12.30 -6.10 31.00
C LEU A 459 -11.41 -4.87 30.84
N LYS A 460 -10.83 -4.37 31.92
CA LYS A 460 -9.88 -3.25 31.84
C LYS A 460 -8.49 -3.78 31.54
N ILE A 461 -7.82 -3.23 30.54
CA ILE A 461 -6.44 -3.63 30.25
C ILE A 461 -5.56 -3.25 31.44
N GLY A 462 -4.76 -4.23 31.90
CA GLY A 462 -3.92 -4.12 33.09
C GLY A 462 -4.58 -4.57 34.41
N THR A 463 -5.81 -5.09 34.41
CA THR A 463 -6.36 -5.77 35.60
C THR A 463 -6.07 -7.27 35.56
N ALA A 464 -5.58 -7.81 36.67
CA ALA A 464 -5.44 -9.26 36.83
C ALA A 464 -6.81 -9.95 36.69
N THR A 465 -6.81 -11.11 36.03
CA THR A 465 -7.98 -11.96 35.84
C THR A 465 -7.55 -13.41 36.02
N ASP A 466 -8.39 -14.21 36.68
CA ASP A 466 -8.16 -15.64 36.91
C ASP A 466 -8.82 -16.49 35.80
N ASN A 467 -9.24 -15.87 34.70
CA ASN A 467 -10.00 -16.50 33.63
C ASN A 467 -9.22 -16.51 32.32
N ASP A 468 -9.08 -17.69 31.72
CA ASP A 468 -8.19 -17.92 30.58
C ASP A 468 -8.57 -17.09 29.35
N GLY A 469 -9.86 -16.93 29.04
CA GLY A 469 -10.29 -16.11 27.90
C GLY A 469 -10.06 -14.61 28.11
N ASP A 470 -10.32 -14.09 29.32
CA ASP A 470 -9.95 -12.71 29.67
C ASP A 470 -8.42 -12.51 29.62
N LYS A 471 -7.64 -13.51 30.07
CA LYS A 471 -6.16 -13.51 30.05
C LYS A 471 -5.63 -13.46 28.61
N TYR A 472 -6.16 -14.29 27.72
CA TYR A 472 -5.80 -14.34 26.31
C TYR A 472 -5.95 -12.98 25.62
N ILE A 473 -7.08 -12.30 25.87
CA ILE A 473 -7.34 -10.95 25.31
C ILE A 473 -6.35 -9.92 25.84
N ILE A 474 -6.08 -9.92 27.16
CA ILE A 474 -5.11 -9.01 27.76
C ILE A 474 -3.73 -9.23 27.17
N GLU A 475 -3.31 -10.49 27.10
CA GLU A 475 -2.00 -10.87 26.57
C GLU A 475 -1.86 -10.43 25.12
N GLU A 476 -2.83 -10.71 24.25
CA GLU A 476 -2.73 -10.34 22.83
C GLU A 476 -2.73 -8.81 22.61
N LEU A 477 -3.58 -8.07 23.35
CA LEU A 477 -3.60 -6.61 23.26
C LEU A 477 -2.30 -5.99 23.78
N LEU A 478 -1.83 -6.41 24.95
CA LEU A 478 -0.54 -5.96 25.49
C LEU A 478 0.61 -6.36 24.56
N CYS A 479 0.53 -7.56 23.97
CA CYS A 479 1.51 -8.06 23.03
C CYS A 479 1.63 -7.13 21.83
N ASN A 480 0.51 -6.65 21.29
CA ASN A 480 0.51 -5.70 20.18
C ASN A 480 0.80 -4.25 20.60
N GLY A 481 1.14 -4.01 21.88
CA GLY A 481 1.50 -2.70 22.42
C GLY A 481 0.29 -1.84 22.78
N TYR A 482 -0.91 -2.42 22.78
CA TYR A 482 -2.16 -1.76 23.16
C TYR A 482 -2.31 -1.78 24.68
N GLY A 483 -1.54 -0.92 25.35
CA GLY A 483 -1.59 -0.75 26.80
C GLY A 483 -2.49 0.40 27.26
N GLY A 484 -3.35 0.95 26.40
CA GLY A 484 -4.13 2.16 26.67
C GLY A 484 -5.07 2.05 27.88
N ASN A 485 -5.60 3.20 28.35
CA ASN A 485 -6.72 3.23 29.29
C ASN A 485 -8.00 2.81 28.55
N ILE A 486 -8.11 1.53 28.22
CA ILE A 486 -9.19 0.95 27.43
C ILE A 486 -9.91 -0.16 28.20
N SER A 487 -11.17 -0.39 27.82
CA SER A 487 -11.96 -1.53 28.28
C SER A 487 -12.36 -2.38 27.09
N VAL A 488 -12.37 -3.70 27.27
CA VAL A 488 -12.79 -4.70 26.28
C VAL A 488 -14.12 -5.28 26.69
N TYR A 489 -15.02 -5.47 25.73
CA TYR A 489 -16.26 -6.21 25.93
C TYR A 489 -16.38 -7.30 24.87
N VAL A 490 -16.58 -8.55 25.29
CA VAL A 490 -16.88 -9.68 24.41
C VAL A 490 -18.34 -10.05 24.61
N GLY A 491 -19.16 -9.89 23.57
CA GLY A 491 -20.60 -10.13 23.65
C GLY A 491 -21.08 -11.18 22.67
N GLU A 492 -22.20 -11.80 23.01
CA GLU A 492 -22.92 -12.72 22.12
C GLU A 492 -23.78 -11.96 21.12
N ILE A 493 -23.86 -12.49 19.90
CA ILE A 493 -24.81 -12.04 18.89
C ILE A 493 -26.00 -13.00 18.93
N GLU A 494 -27.15 -12.53 19.40
CA GLU A 494 -28.41 -13.28 19.30
C GLU A 494 -28.78 -13.51 17.81
N SER A 495 -28.39 -14.66 17.25
CA SER A 495 -28.77 -15.10 15.91
C SER A 495 -29.58 -16.40 15.99
N GLU A 496 -30.56 -16.58 15.10
CA GLU A 496 -31.47 -17.75 15.15
C GLU A 496 -30.77 -19.09 14.83
N ASN A 497 -29.53 -19.09 14.32
CA ASN A 497 -28.87 -20.31 13.82
C ASN A 497 -27.34 -20.39 14.00
N HIS A 498 -26.67 -19.40 14.59
CA HIS A 498 -25.22 -19.40 14.76
C HIS A 498 -24.75 -18.81 16.10
N ASP A 499 -23.79 -19.52 16.71
CA ASP A 499 -22.98 -19.13 17.86
C ASP A 499 -21.99 -18.03 17.43
N GLU A 500 -22.46 -16.79 17.33
CA GLU A 500 -21.68 -15.63 16.90
C GLU A 500 -21.39 -14.70 18.07
N TYR A 501 -20.26 -13.99 18.02
CA TYR A 501 -19.83 -13.03 19.04
C TYR A 501 -19.26 -11.77 18.41
N PHE A 502 -19.09 -10.73 19.21
CA PHE A 502 -18.45 -9.48 18.84
C PHE A 502 -17.54 -8.99 19.96
N VAL A 503 -16.59 -8.13 19.61
CA VAL A 503 -15.72 -7.46 20.57
C VAL A 503 -15.86 -5.94 20.40
N GLN A 504 -15.95 -5.22 21.51
CA GLN A 504 -15.86 -3.77 21.55
C GLN A 504 -14.64 -3.33 22.35
N ILE A 505 -13.98 -2.26 21.91
CA ILE A 505 -12.94 -1.55 22.67
C ILE A 505 -13.46 -0.15 22.97
N LYS A 506 -13.33 0.26 24.23
CA LYS A 506 -13.69 1.60 24.68
C LYS A 506 -12.47 2.33 25.22
N ASP A 507 -12.14 3.48 24.63
CA ASP A 507 -11.20 4.43 25.23
C ASP A 507 -11.87 5.07 26.46
N ASN A 508 -11.40 4.71 27.65
CA ASN A 508 -11.96 5.21 28.92
C ASN A 508 -11.67 6.70 29.16
N THR A 509 -10.79 7.31 28.36
CA THR A 509 -10.47 8.75 28.41
C THR A 509 -11.46 9.56 27.59
N THR A 510 -11.77 9.11 26.36
CA THR A 510 -12.68 9.83 25.45
C THR A 510 -14.12 9.32 25.48
N GLY A 511 -14.33 8.10 25.96
CA GLY A 511 -15.59 7.38 25.90
C GLY A 511 -15.94 6.85 24.50
N LYS A 512 -15.05 6.99 23.52
CA LYS A 512 -15.23 6.45 22.16
C LYS A 512 -15.14 4.92 22.19
N ILE A 513 -15.86 4.29 21.26
CA ILE A 513 -15.99 2.84 21.17
C ILE A 513 -15.71 2.43 19.72
N GLY A 514 -14.84 1.43 19.54
CA GLY A 514 -14.72 0.65 18.30
C GLY A 514 -15.34 -0.73 18.48
N GLN A 515 -15.74 -1.39 17.39
CA GLN A 515 -16.35 -2.72 17.41
C GLN A 515 -15.87 -3.58 16.23
N TYR A 516 -15.67 -4.86 16.48
CA TYR A 516 -15.48 -5.88 15.45
C TYR A 516 -16.41 -7.07 15.74
N PRO A 517 -17.07 -7.70 14.75
CA PRO A 517 -17.00 -7.54 13.29
C PRO A 517 -17.29 -6.21 12.59
N THR A 518 -18.06 -5.32 13.20
CA THR A 518 -18.82 -4.34 12.41
C THR A 518 -18.08 -3.00 12.34
N PRO A 519 -17.56 -2.49 11.21
CA PRO A 519 -16.67 -1.31 11.20
C PRO A 519 -17.36 0.08 11.11
N ASP A 520 -18.69 0.17 10.93
CA ASP A 520 -19.35 1.48 10.72
C ASP A 520 -20.39 1.79 11.78
N HIS A 521 -20.04 2.67 12.72
CA HIS A 521 -20.82 2.85 13.94
C HIS A 521 -20.54 4.16 14.69
N ARG A 522 -20.79 5.28 14.01
CA ARG A 522 -21.10 6.53 14.72
C ARG A 522 -22.39 6.30 15.52
N ASP A 523 -22.25 6.16 16.84
CA ASP A 523 -23.28 5.89 17.88
C ASP A 523 -23.38 4.44 18.42
N LEU A 524 -22.25 3.76 18.69
CA LEU A 524 -22.27 2.51 19.47
C LEU A 524 -22.74 2.73 20.92
N GLU A 525 -23.56 1.80 21.40
CA GLU A 525 -23.82 1.62 22.82
C GLU A 525 -22.93 0.49 23.36
N TRP A 526 -22.23 0.80 24.47
CA TRP A 526 -21.31 -0.13 25.11
C TRP A 526 -22.01 -1.41 25.61
N GLY A 527 -21.42 -2.54 25.27
CA GLY A 527 -21.90 -3.86 25.65
C GLY A 527 -23.18 -4.30 24.95
N THR A 528 -23.55 -3.67 23.84
CA THR A 528 -24.65 -4.12 23.00
C THR A 528 -24.16 -4.29 21.58
N TYR A 529 -24.44 -5.44 20.97
CA TYR A 529 -24.16 -5.61 19.57
C TYR A 529 -25.00 -4.61 18.78
N SER A 530 -24.36 -3.77 17.99
CA SER A 530 -25.08 -2.95 17.03
C SER A 530 -25.74 -3.86 15.99
N LYS A 531 -27.02 -4.20 16.19
CA LYS A 531 -27.89 -4.82 15.18
C LYS A 531 -28.22 -3.85 14.04
N ALA A 532 -27.62 -2.65 14.01
CA ALA A 532 -27.64 -1.85 12.80
C ALA A 532 -27.12 -2.80 11.71
N PRO A 533 -27.95 -3.19 10.72
CA PRO A 533 -27.45 -3.99 9.60
C PRO A 533 -26.22 -3.24 9.15
N ALA A 534 -25.09 -3.93 9.03
CA ALA A 534 -23.87 -3.31 8.57
C ALA A 534 -24.32 -2.38 7.44
N LYS A 535 -24.24 -1.06 7.66
CA LYS A 535 -24.37 -0.13 6.56
C LYS A 535 -23.05 -0.24 5.85
N MET A 536 -22.82 -1.43 5.32
CA MET A 536 -22.02 -1.69 4.16
C MET A 536 -22.79 -1.04 3.01
N THR A 537 -22.84 0.28 3.08
CA THR A 537 -22.76 1.12 1.91
C THR A 537 -21.41 0.83 1.29
N HIS A 538 -21.38 -0.29 0.57
CA HIS A 538 -20.31 -0.50 -0.35
C HIS A 538 -20.50 0.57 -1.42
N ASP A 539 -19.45 1.35 -1.62
CA ASP A 539 -19.36 2.10 -2.85
C ASP A 539 -19.41 1.14 -4.06
N GLN A 540 -19.53 1.73 -5.23
CA GLN A 540 -19.70 0.96 -6.46
C GLN A 540 -18.51 0.05 -6.78
N ARG A 541 -17.27 0.43 -6.43
CA ARG A 541 -16.07 -0.37 -6.65
C ARG A 541 -16.02 -1.57 -5.72
N THR A 542 -16.32 -1.38 -4.44
CA THR A 542 -16.40 -2.48 -3.47
C THR A 542 -17.42 -3.50 -3.96
N LEU A 543 -18.61 -3.06 -4.39
CA LEU A 543 -19.62 -3.97 -4.96
C LEU A 543 -19.17 -4.66 -6.26
N ASN A 544 -18.44 -3.98 -7.14
CA ASN A 544 -17.87 -4.63 -8.34
C ASN A 544 -16.77 -5.64 -7.95
N GLY A 545 -16.00 -5.36 -6.90
CA GLY A 545 -15.02 -6.28 -6.30
C GLY A 545 -15.69 -7.51 -5.72
N ASP A 546 -16.76 -7.33 -4.95
CA ASP A 546 -17.56 -8.42 -4.39
C ASP A 546 -18.20 -9.25 -5.50
N ALA A 547 -18.71 -8.59 -6.55
CA ALA A 547 -19.23 -9.26 -7.74
C ALA A 547 -18.15 -10.05 -8.48
N LYS A 548 -16.90 -9.59 -8.50
CA LYS A 548 -15.77 -10.35 -9.04
C LYS A 548 -15.42 -11.56 -8.17
N THR A 549 -15.40 -11.41 -6.84
CA THR A 549 -15.17 -12.54 -5.93
C THR A 549 -16.25 -13.60 -6.12
N ALA A 550 -17.52 -13.20 -6.12
CA ALA A 550 -18.64 -14.09 -6.38
C ALA A 550 -18.60 -14.70 -7.80
N TYR A 551 -18.17 -13.94 -8.81
CA TYR A 551 -17.94 -14.44 -10.17
C TYR A 551 -16.88 -15.53 -10.20
N ASN A 552 -15.75 -15.35 -9.50
CA ASN A 552 -14.69 -16.36 -9.44
C ASN A 552 -15.20 -17.65 -8.78
N ALA A 553 -15.99 -17.53 -7.70
CA ALA A 553 -16.61 -18.67 -7.05
C ALA A 553 -17.56 -19.43 -8.01
N VAL A 554 -18.38 -18.70 -8.77
CA VAL A 554 -19.23 -19.31 -9.81
C VAL A 554 -18.38 -19.97 -10.90
N ALA A 555 -17.33 -19.30 -11.37
CA ALA A 555 -16.44 -19.82 -12.42
C ALA A 555 -15.78 -21.14 -12.00
N GLU A 556 -15.29 -21.21 -10.76
CA GLU A 556 -14.66 -22.39 -10.20
C GLU A 556 -15.65 -23.54 -10.04
N TYR A 557 -16.84 -23.28 -9.48
CA TYR A 557 -17.89 -24.29 -9.37
C TYR A 557 -18.30 -24.84 -10.75
N LEU A 558 -18.47 -23.97 -11.75
CA LEU A 558 -18.80 -24.40 -13.11
C LEU A 558 -17.66 -25.20 -13.76
N ALA A 559 -16.39 -24.80 -13.57
CA ALA A 559 -15.25 -25.54 -14.06
C ALA A 559 -15.17 -26.96 -13.44
N ASN A 560 -15.45 -27.08 -12.14
CA ASN A 560 -15.51 -28.38 -11.46
C ASN A 560 -16.60 -29.27 -12.09
N LEU A 561 -17.80 -28.74 -12.33
CA LEU A 561 -18.87 -29.47 -13.01
C LEU A 561 -18.47 -29.94 -14.42
N GLU A 562 -17.79 -29.10 -15.20
CA GLU A 562 -17.30 -29.49 -16.53
C GLU A 562 -16.27 -30.62 -16.45
N THR A 563 -15.35 -30.57 -15.48
CA THR A 563 -14.36 -31.64 -15.28
C THR A 563 -14.98 -32.97 -14.86
N GLU A 564 -16.11 -32.92 -14.16
CA GLU A 564 -16.92 -34.08 -13.78
C GLU A 564 -17.83 -34.57 -14.93
N GLY A 565 -17.85 -33.87 -16.06
CA GLY A 565 -18.61 -34.23 -17.26
C GLY A 565 -20.08 -33.79 -17.24
N TYR A 566 -20.47 -32.88 -16.35
CA TYR A 566 -21.80 -32.29 -16.34
C TYR A 566 -21.95 -31.19 -17.41
N ASP A 567 -23.13 -31.11 -18.03
CA ASP A 567 -23.49 -29.97 -18.89
C ASP A 567 -23.86 -28.78 -18.01
N VAL A 568 -23.02 -27.73 -18.03
CA VAL A 568 -23.17 -26.52 -17.21
C VAL A 568 -24.51 -25.82 -17.44
N TRP A 569 -25.01 -25.80 -18.68
CA TRP A 569 -26.27 -25.14 -19.01
C TRP A 569 -27.48 -25.91 -18.47
N GLU A 570 -27.44 -27.24 -18.55
CA GLU A 570 -28.44 -28.10 -17.94
C GLU A 570 -28.41 -28.01 -16.41
N CYS A 571 -27.21 -27.93 -15.82
CA CYS A 571 -27.03 -27.74 -14.38
C CYS A 571 -27.65 -26.42 -13.89
N TYR A 572 -27.37 -25.31 -14.59
CA TYR A 572 -27.99 -24.01 -14.32
C TYR A 572 -29.52 -24.07 -14.41
N LYS A 573 -30.06 -24.69 -15.47
CA LYS A 573 -31.51 -24.85 -15.65
C LYS A 573 -32.17 -25.74 -14.60
N ASN A 574 -31.46 -26.73 -14.11
CA ASN A 574 -31.92 -27.64 -13.06
C ASN A 574 -31.73 -27.06 -11.65
N GLY A 575 -31.24 -25.81 -11.55
CA GLY A 575 -31.23 -25.05 -10.31
C GLY A 575 -30.00 -25.29 -9.44
N CYS A 576 -28.82 -25.51 -10.01
CA CYS A 576 -27.58 -25.56 -9.19
C CYS A 576 -27.30 -24.25 -8.43
N PHE A 577 -27.87 -23.13 -8.92
CA PHE A 577 -27.96 -21.84 -8.24
C PHE A 577 -29.42 -21.47 -7.96
N ALA A 578 -30.15 -22.28 -7.18
CA ALA A 578 -31.60 -22.14 -7.01
C ALA A 578 -32.02 -20.77 -6.44
N LYS A 579 -31.15 -20.11 -5.68
CA LYS A 579 -31.36 -18.76 -5.14
C LYS A 579 -30.67 -17.72 -6.00
N ALA A 580 -29.38 -17.89 -6.32
CA ALA A 580 -28.62 -16.86 -7.00
C ALA A 580 -29.10 -16.62 -8.45
N SER A 581 -29.76 -17.59 -9.10
CA SER A 581 -30.32 -17.39 -10.45
C SER A 581 -31.69 -16.67 -10.49
N THR A 582 -32.28 -16.36 -9.32
CA THR A 582 -33.60 -15.72 -9.19
C THR A 582 -33.48 -14.20 -9.03
N LYS A 583 -34.55 -13.45 -9.30
CA LYS A 583 -34.54 -11.99 -9.12
C LYS A 583 -34.45 -11.58 -7.65
N GLU A 584 -34.83 -12.47 -6.75
CA GLU A 584 -34.69 -12.32 -5.32
C GLU A 584 -33.21 -12.39 -4.91
N GLY A 585 -32.42 -13.19 -5.63
CA GLY A 585 -31.00 -13.41 -5.41
C GLY A 585 -30.70 -14.26 -4.17
N LEU A 586 -29.43 -14.65 -4.03
CA LEU A 586 -28.89 -15.34 -2.87
C LEU A 586 -28.49 -14.33 -1.80
N LYS A 587 -29.11 -14.38 -0.61
CA LYS A 587 -28.72 -13.52 0.51
C LYS A 587 -27.61 -14.18 1.32
N ILE A 588 -26.43 -13.57 1.33
CA ILE A 588 -25.26 -14.14 1.98
C ILE A 588 -25.45 -14.15 3.51
N GLY A 589 -25.26 -15.32 4.11
CA GLY A 589 -25.42 -15.57 5.55
C GLY A 589 -26.88 -15.70 6.04
N GLN A 590 -27.89 -15.54 5.18
CA GLN A 590 -29.31 -15.47 5.62
C GLN A 590 -30.19 -16.62 5.13
N GLU A 591 -29.69 -17.49 4.26
CA GLU A 591 -30.47 -18.59 3.71
C GLU A 591 -30.25 -19.88 4.52
N THR A 592 -31.35 -20.54 4.90
CA THR A 592 -31.34 -21.79 5.66
C THR A 592 -31.26 -23.05 4.80
N SER A 593 -31.39 -22.90 3.48
CA SER A 593 -31.34 -24.01 2.51
C SER A 593 -30.70 -23.52 1.20
N LEU A 594 -29.56 -24.11 0.86
CA LEU A 594 -28.73 -23.75 -0.28
C LEU A 594 -28.49 -24.99 -1.16
N THR A 595 -28.53 -24.82 -2.49
CA THR A 595 -27.99 -25.82 -3.43
C THR A 595 -26.48 -25.75 -3.45
N ASP A 596 -25.80 -26.74 -4.02
CA ASP A 596 -24.32 -26.80 -3.97
C ASP A 596 -23.65 -25.57 -4.57
N GLY A 597 -24.17 -25.03 -5.68
CA GLY A 597 -23.67 -23.79 -6.28
C GLY A 597 -23.94 -22.55 -5.42
N ASP A 598 -25.12 -22.44 -4.81
CA ASP A 598 -25.41 -21.33 -3.88
C ASP A 598 -24.55 -21.43 -2.59
N LYS A 599 -24.33 -22.65 -2.09
CA LYS A 599 -23.48 -22.92 -0.93
C LYS A 599 -22.02 -22.58 -1.22
N PHE A 600 -21.53 -22.88 -2.42
CA PHE A 600 -20.19 -22.52 -2.85
C PHE A 600 -19.98 -21.00 -2.84
N ILE A 601 -20.90 -20.23 -3.45
CA ILE A 601 -20.86 -18.75 -3.41
C ILE A 601 -20.92 -18.23 -1.97
N ASN A 602 -21.84 -18.76 -1.16
CA ASN A 602 -22.04 -18.31 0.22
C ASN A 602 -20.79 -18.56 1.07
N ASN A 603 -20.15 -19.71 0.93
CA ASN A 603 -18.94 -20.05 1.67
C ASN A 603 -17.74 -19.22 1.20
N GLU A 604 -17.52 -19.10 -0.10
CA GLU A 604 -16.39 -18.31 -0.65
C GLU A 604 -16.44 -16.85 -0.23
N LEU A 605 -17.64 -16.25 -0.20
CA LEU A 605 -17.78 -14.91 0.33
C LEU A 605 -17.52 -14.91 1.85
N ARG A 606 -18.12 -15.79 2.65
CA ARG A 606 -17.88 -15.82 4.11
C ARG A 606 -16.42 -16.06 4.51
N CYS A 607 -15.66 -16.86 3.74
CA CYS A 607 -14.28 -17.23 4.10
C CYS A 607 -13.21 -16.19 3.69
N ASN A 608 -13.54 -15.19 2.87
CA ASN A 608 -12.54 -14.26 2.31
C ASN A 608 -12.11 -13.12 3.26
N GLY A 609 -12.34 -13.27 4.57
CA GLY A 609 -11.96 -12.29 5.61
C GLY A 609 -12.66 -10.93 5.52
N ARG A 610 -13.67 -10.78 4.64
CA ARG A 610 -14.51 -9.57 4.53
C ARG A 610 -15.93 -9.92 4.95
N TYR A 611 -16.61 -9.01 5.64
CA TYR A 611 -18.02 -9.19 5.95
C TYR A 611 -18.86 -9.02 4.68
N TYR A 612 -19.43 -10.10 4.16
CA TYR A 612 -20.38 -10.03 3.03
C TYR A 612 -21.84 -10.26 3.48
N GLU A 613 -22.08 -10.37 4.78
CA GLU A 613 -23.42 -10.55 5.34
C GLU A 613 -24.31 -9.34 5.03
N GLY A 614 -25.50 -9.63 4.50
CA GLY A 614 -26.44 -8.59 4.03
C GLY A 614 -26.29 -8.25 2.54
N LEU A 615 -25.28 -8.77 1.84
CA LEU A 615 -25.23 -8.69 0.38
C LEU A 615 -26.18 -9.70 -0.26
N THR A 616 -26.74 -9.31 -1.41
CA THR A 616 -27.54 -10.20 -2.27
C THR A 616 -26.79 -10.46 -3.58
N VAL A 617 -26.56 -11.73 -3.92
CA VAL A 617 -25.86 -12.15 -5.14
C VAL A 617 -26.85 -12.63 -6.20
N TYR A 618 -26.62 -12.25 -7.46
CA TYR A 618 -27.37 -12.72 -8.62
C TYR A 618 -26.44 -13.25 -9.70
N VAL A 619 -26.75 -14.42 -10.25
CA VAL A 619 -26.01 -15.11 -11.32
C VAL A 619 -26.90 -15.22 -12.55
N GLY A 620 -26.54 -14.48 -13.59
CA GLY A 620 -27.22 -14.55 -14.89
C GLY A 620 -26.37 -15.30 -15.91
N MET A 621 -26.97 -16.28 -16.61
CA MET A 621 -26.30 -17.05 -17.66
C MET A 621 -27.01 -16.89 -19.01
N LYS A 622 -26.24 -16.84 -20.10
CA LYS A 622 -26.74 -16.73 -21.47
C LYS A 622 -25.94 -17.64 -22.41
N LYS A 623 -26.66 -18.34 -23.29
CA LYS A 623 -26.04 -19.11 -24.38
C LYS A 623 -25.57 -18.19 -25.50
N ILE A 624 -24.32 -18.32 -25.95
CA ILE A 624 -23.80 -17.57 -27.10
C ILE A 624 -24.30 -18.23 -28.39
N SER A 625 -25.24 -17.58 -29.08
CA SER A 625 -25.96 -18.17 -30.23
C SER A 625 -25.08 -18.56 -31.42
N ASN A 626 -23.85 -18.05 -31.49
CA ASN A 626 -22.93 -18.24 -32.62
C ASN A 626 -21.69 -19.07 -32.27
N SER A 627 -21.58 -19.58 -31.04
CA SER A 627 -20.48 -20.48 -30.67
C SER A 627 -20.72 -21.86 -31.29
N LYS A 628 -19.73 -22.37 -32.02
CA LYS A 628 -19.71 -23.73 -32.57
C LYS A 628 -19.70 -24.80 -31.47
N TYR A 629 -19.30 -24.43 -30.24
CA TYR A 629 -19.15 -25.31 -29.09
C TYR A 629 -20.25 -25.14 -28.04
N GLY A 630 -21.20 -24.23 -28.28
CA GLY A 630 -22.29 -23.97 -27.35
C GLY A 630 -21.86 -23.16 -26.12
N ASP A 631 -20.78 -22.38 -26.26
CA ASP A 631 -20.18 -21.59 -25.17
C ASP A 631 -21.23 -20.78 -24.41
N ILE A 632 -21.07 -20.77 -23.10
CA ILE A 632 -21.95 -20.11 -22.16
C ILE A 632 -21.22 -18.87 -21.65
N ASP A 633 -21.94 -17.75 -21.63
CA ASP A 633 -21.48 -16.53 -20.99
C ASP A 633 -22.28 -16.31 -19.71
N PHE A 634 -21.65 -15.77 -18.67
CA PHE A 634 -22.33 -15.48 -17.41
C PHE A 634 -21.82 -14.21 -16.78
N PHE A 635 -22.65 -13.65 -15.90
CA PHE A 635 -22.32 -12.48 -15.12
C PHE A 635 -22.83 -12.63 -13.70
N VAL A 636 -22.18 -11.94 -12.78
CA VAL A 636 -22.58 -11.88 -11.40
C VAL A 636 -22.84 -10.44 -11.01
N GLN A 637 -23.92 -10.22 -10.27
CA GLN A 637 -24.26 -8.95 -9.65
C GLN A 637 -24.30 -9.12 -8.14
N VAL A 638 -23.87 -8.08 -7.42
CA VAL A 638 -23.93 -8.04 -5.95
C VAL A 638 -24.62 -6.75 -5.55
N LYS A 639 -25.62 -6.87 -4.68
CA LYS A 639 -26.47 -5.76 -4.23
C LYS A 639 -26.33 -5.56 -2.73
N ASP A 640 -26.05 -4.32 -2.33
CA ASP A 640 -25.94 -3.94 -0.91
C ASP A 640 -27.31 -3.64 -0.28
N ALA A 641 -27.29 -3.35 1.03
CA ALA A 641 -28.48 -2.97 1.79
C ALA A 641 -29.12 -1.63 1.33
N THR A 642 -28.38 -0.78 0.60
CA THR A 642 -28.92 0.45 0.01
C THR A 642 -29.57 0.24 -1.35
N GLY A 643 -29.46 -0.97 -1.91
CA GLY A 643 -29.95 -1.31 -3.23
C GLY A 643 -29.00 -0.93 -4.36
N ARG A 644 -27.75 -0.51 -4.04
CA ARG A 644 -26.71 -0.33 -5.05
C ARG A 644 -26.22 -1.68 -5.53
N VAL A 645 -25.90 -1.78 -6.81
CA VAL A 645 -25.58 -3.04 -7.49
C VAL A 645 -24.24 -2.93 -8.20
N GLY A 646 -23.27 -3.76 -7.80
CA GLY A 646 -22.05 -4.05 -8.57
C GLY A 646 -22.24 -5.21 -9.54
N GLN A 647 -21.37 -5.31 -10.53
CA GLN A 647 -21.43 -6.33 -11.58
C GLN A 647 -20.02 -6.75 -12.04
N TYR A 648 -19.87 -8.00 -12.49
CA TYR A 648 -18.68 -8.51 -13.18
C TYR A 648 -19.11 -9.56 -14.23
N PRO A 649 -18.44 -9.70 -15.41
CA PRO A 649 -17.17 -9.10 -15.86
C PRO A 649 -17.25 -7.66 -16.39
N ASP A 650 -18.45 -7.10 -16.52
CA ASP A 650 -18.69 -5.72 -16.95
C ASP A 650 -18.99 -4.81 -15.73
N PRO A 651 -17.97 -4.33 -14.99
CA PRO A 651 -18.19 -3.44 -13.85
C PRO A 651 -18.79 -2.11 -14.31
N THR A 652 -19.79 -1.64 -13.56
CA THR A 652 -20.46 -0.37 -13.83
C THR A 652 -19.90 0.74 -12.96
N ARG A 653 -19.83 1.96 -13.50
CA ARG A 653 -19.42 3.17 -12.75
C ARG A 653 -20.51 3.68 -11.81
N ASP A 654 -21.76 3.42 -12.17
CA ASP A 654 -22.96 3.66 -11.36
C ASP A 654 -23.59 2.32 -10.97
N SER A 655 -24.57 2.33 -10.08
CA SER A 655 -25.32 1.11 -9.74
C SER A 655 -25.92 0.46 -10.99
N ALA A 656 -25.61 -0.81 -11.22
CA ALA A 656 -26.21 -1.59 -12.30
C ALA A 656 -27.71 -1.80 -12.07
N THR A 657 -28.44 -2.16 -13.13
CA THR A 657 -29.82 -2.60 -13.01
C THR A 657 -29.84 -4.04 -12.53
N TRP A 658 -30.39 -4.27 -11.34
CA TRP A 658 -30.49 -5.60 -10.74
C TRP A 658 -31.23 -6.61 -11.65
N GLY A 659 -30.66 -7.79 -11.82
CA GLY A 659 -31.24 -8.91 -12.58
C GLY A 659 -31.13 -8.78 -14.10
N THR A 660 -30.38 -7.82 -14.62
CA THR A 660 -30.15 -7.65 -16.06
C THR A 660 -28.69 -7.26 -16.29
N LEU A 661 -27.98 -8.00 -17.16
CA LEU A 661 -26.62 -7.65 -17.54
C LEU A 661 -26.60 -6.21 -18.05
N HIS A 662 -25.94 -5.33 -17.31
CA HIS A 662 -25.56 -4.02 -17.81
C HIS A 662 -24.36 -4.24 -18.72
N ALA A 663 -24.61 -4.70 -19.95
CA ALA A 663 -23.56 -4.74 -20.96
C ALA A 663 -23.06 -3.30 -21.08
N LYS A 664 -21.76 -3.08 -20.92
CA LYS A 664 -21.14 -1.79 -21.21
C LYS A 664 -21.64 -1.41 -22.60
N GLU A 665 -22.55 -0.44 -22.71
CA GLU A 665 -22.88 0.09 -24.04
C GLU A 665 -21.52 0.51 -24.60
N PRO A 666 -21.07 -0.06 -25.73
CA PRO A 666 -19.79 0.34 -26.29
C PRO A 666 -19.86 1.84 -26.44
N ASN A 667 -18.92 2.57 -25.81
CA ASN A 667 -18.87 4.03 -25.77
C ASN A 667 -19.12 4.57 -27.19
N GLN A 668 -20.38 4.87 -27.53
CA GLN A 668 -20.78 5.28 -28.88
C GLN A 668 -20.47 6.76 -29.11
N SER A 669 -19.28 7.21 -28.69
CA SER A 669 -18.79 8.55 -29.01
C SER A 669 -17.28 8.68 -29.20
N GLU A 670 -16.49 7.60 -29.12
CA GLU A 670 -15.07 7.72 -29.45
C GLU A 670 -14.89 7.90 -30.96
N LYS A 671 -14.19 8.98 -31.32
CA LYS A 671 -13.70 9.18 -32.67
C LYS A 671 -12.38 8.46 -32.80
N VAL A 672 -12.23 7.62 -33.82
CA VAL A 672 -10.99 6.95 -34.19
C VAL A 672 -10.32 7.72 -35.31
N THR A 673 -9.00 7.77 -35.30
CA THR A 673 -8.17 8.42 -36.31
C THR A 673 -7.57 7.37 -37.24
N VAL A 674 -7.82 7.51 -38.53
CA VAL A 674 -7.16 6.68 -39.56
C VAL A 674 -6.15 7.56 -40.29
N SER A 675 -4.88 7.15 -40.30
CA SER A 675 -3.78 7.94 -40.86
C SER A 675 -3.12 7.23 -42.05
N LEU A 676 -2.67 8.00 -43.04
CA LEU A 676 -1.86 7.52 -44.17
C LEU A 676 -0.43 8.03 -44.06
N TYR A 677 0.54 7.14 -44.25
CA TYR A 677 1.97 7.45 -44.27
C TYR A 677 2.62 7.09 -45.62
N ASP A 678 3.74 7.75 -45.91
CA ASP A 678 4.41 7.67 -47.21
C ASP A 678 5.01 6.30 -47.55
N HIS A 679 5.46 5.55 -46.55
CA HIS A 679 5.93 4.18 -46.68
C HIS A 679 5.98 3.53 -45.28
N PRO A 680 6.06 2.19 -45.18
CA PRO A 680 6.26 1.51 -43.90
C PRO A 680 7.48 2.06 -43.14
N GLY A 681 7.30 2.39 -41.86
CA GLY A 681 8.33 3.00 -41.02
C GLY A 681 8.55 4.51 -41.21
N SER A 682 7.80 5.18 -42.08
CA SER A 682 7.85 6.63 -42.22
C SER A 682 7.20 7.32 -41.01
N ALA A 683 7.87 8.32 -40.44
CA ALA A 683 7.27 9.23 -39.46
C ALA A 683 6.45 10.37 -40.13
N THR A 684 6.47 10.44 -41.47
CA THR A 684 5.81 11.50 -42.22
C THR A 684 4.39 11.07 -42.59
N LYS A 685 3.42 11.65 -41.87
CA LYS A 685 1.99 11.49 -42.14
C LYS A 685 1.58 12.35 -43.35
N ILE A 686 1.00 11.70 -44.35
CA ILE A 686 0.50 12.32 -45.59
C ILE A 686 -0.89 12.90 -45.38
N ASP A 687 -1.79 12.11 -44.78
CA ASP A 687 -3.18 12.49 -44.57
C ASP A 687 -3.77 11.77 -43.35
N SER A 688 -4.92 12.23 -42.85
CA SER A 688 -5.68 11.55 -41.81
C SER A 688 -7.15 11.96 -41.80
N ILE A 689 -8.01 11.02 -41.44
CA ILE A 689 -9.44 11.26 -41.22
C ILE A 689 -9.84 10.84 -39.80
N GLN A 690 -10.88 11.48 -39.27
CA GLN A 690 -11.53 11.03 -38.04
C GLN A 690 -12.89 10.41 -38.35
N LEU A 691 -13.13 9.22 -37.82
CA LEU A 691 -14.35 8.44 -37.98
C LEU A 691 -14.99 8.21 -36.62
N LYS A 692 -16.30 7.96 -36.58
CA LYS A 692 -16.93 7.42 -35.36
C LYS A 692 -16.50 5.96 -35.23
N ALA A 693 -16.03 5.53 -34.05
CA ALA A 693 -15.71 4.13 -33.79
C ALA A 693 -16.86 3.21 -34.22
N GLY A 694 -16.54 2.12 -34.92
CA GLY A 694 -17.47 1.20 -35.57
C GLY A 694 -17.87 1.59 -36.99
N SER A 695 -17.48 2.77 -37.49
CA SER A 695 -17.67 3.13 -38.91
C SER A 695 -16.58 2.50 -39.77
N SER A 696 -16.90 2.23 -41.03
CA SER A 696 -15.90 1.86 -42.05
C SER A 696 -15.26 3.10 -42.68
N ILE A 697 -14.18 2.90 -43.45
CA ILE A 697 -13.51 4.00 -44.15
C ILE A 697 -14.36 4.39 -45.38
N PRO A 698 -14.72 5.68 -45.56
CA PRO A 698 -15.47 6.10 -46.72
C PRO A 698 -14.75 5.76 -48.03
N GLU A 699 -15.46 5.21 -49.01
CA GLU A 699 -14.91 4.87 -50.33
C GLU A 699 -14.22 6.07 -51.00
N SER A 700 -14.72 7.29 -50.79
CA SER A 700 -14.10 8.51 -51.30
C SER A 700 -12.71 8.77 -50.73
N THR A 701 -12.49 8.42 -49.45
CA THR A 701 -11.17 8.52 -48.82
C THR A 701 -10.24 7.47 -49.40
N ILE A 702 -10.71 6.23 -49.55
CA ILE A 702 -9.93 5.13 -50.14
C ILE A 702 -9.51 5.48 -51.57
N ALA A 703 -10.45 5.98 -52.38
CA ALA A 703 -10.16 6.43 -53.75
C ALA A 703 -9.13 7.56 -53.77
N SER A 704 -9.31 8.59 -52.93
CA SER A 704 -8.36 9.71 -52.84
C SER A 704 -6.95 9.25 -52.40
N TRP A 705 -6.87 8.32 -51.46
CA TRP A 705 -5.58 7.79 -50.99
C TRP A 705 -4.94 6.89 -52.05
N ASN A 706 -5.72 6.08 -52.77
CA ASN A 706 -5.20 5.30 -53.90
C ASN A 706 -4.67 6.21 -55.02
N GLU A 707 -5.32 7.33 -55.35
CA GLU A 707 -4.78 8.32 -56.29
C GLU A 707 -3.44 8.92 -55.81
N LEU A 708 -3.32 9.20 -54.50
CA LEU A 708 -2.06 9.64 -53.90
C LEU A 708 -0.97 8.56 -54.03
N GLY A 709 -1.32 7.29 -53.79
CA GLY A 709 -0.44 6.15 -54.01
C GLY A 709 0.01 6.02 -55.45
N GLU A 710 -0.93 6.04 -56.40
CA GLU A 710 -0.66 5.97 -57.84
C GLU A 710 0.27 7.08 -58.32
N SER A 711 0.12 8.29 -57.76
CA SER A 711 1.01 9.44 -58.06
C SER A 711 2.48 9.20 -57.72
N LYS A 712 2.79 8.20 -56.86
CA LYS A 712 4.16 7.77 -56.54
C LYS A 712 4.77 6.89 -57.63
N THR A 713 3.98 6.45 -58.61
CA THR A 713 4.51 5.71 -59.76
C THR A 713 5.34 6.62 -60.64
N THR A 714 6.61 6.28 -60.85
CA THR A 714 7.51 7.10 -61.67
C THR A 714 7.57 6.60 -63.12
N GLY A 715 7.95 7.48 -64.04
CA GLY A 715 8.40 7.05 -65.37
C GLY A 715 9.68 6.21 -65.28
N TYR A 716 9.94 5.38 -66.30
CA TYR A 716 11.19 4.63 -66.41
C TYR A 716 12.39 5.58 -66.52
N LYS A 717 13.39 5.36 -65.67
CA LYS A 717 14.68 6.05 -65.70
C LYS A 717 15.80 5.05 -65.96
N PRO A 718 16.88 5.44 -66.66
CA PRO A 718 18.06 4.60 -66.80
C PRO A 718 18.64 4.21 -65.44
N TYR A 719 18.91 2.91 -65.26
CA TYR A 719 19.60 2.36 -64.08
C TYR A 719 20.71 1.43 -64.59
N GLY A 720 21.93 1.93 -64.68
CA GLY A 720 23.03 1.24 -65.36
C GLY A 720 22.98 1.34 -66.90
N SER A 721 23.81 0.55 -67.57
CA SER A 721 23.98 0.59 -69.03
C SER A 721 22.81 -0.03 -69.80
N ASP A 722 22.20 -1.07 -69.24
CA ASP A 722 21.32 -2.02 -69.92
C ASP A 722 19.91 -2.12 -69.32
N ARG A 723 19.62 -1.42 -68.21
CA ARG A 723 18.30 -1.50 -67.53
C ARG A 723 17.60 -0.15 -67.43
N LEU A 724 16.28 -0.23 -67.34
CA LEU A 724 15.37 0.84 -66.97
C LEU A 724 14.68 0.44 -65.66
N MET A 725 14.58 1.38 -64.72
CA MET A 725 13.92 1.18 -63.44
C MET A 725 12.84 2.24 -63.24
N ARG A 726 11.74 1.86 -62.62
CA ARG A 726 10.75 2.79 -62.05
C ARG A 726 10.23 2.28 -60.72
N THR A 727 9.72 3.19 -59.91
CA THR A 727 8.88 2.85 -58.76
C THR A 727 7.45 2.69 -59.23
N VAL A 728 6.76 1.64 -58.79
CA VAL A 728 5.37 1.34 -59.12
C VAL A 728 4.58 1.20 -57.83
N PHE A 729 3.48 1.94 -57.73
CA PHE A 729 2.50 1.75 -56.67
C PHE A 729 1.86 0.37 -56.75
N VAL A 730 1.75 -0.30 -55.61
CA VAL A 730 1.14 -1.64 -55.52
C VAL A 730 -0.21 -1.58 -54.81
N SER A 731 -0.22 -1.02 -53.60
CA SER A 731 -1.43 -0.92 -52.76
C SER A 731 -1.18 -0.02 -51.56
N ILE A 732 -2.23 0.26 -50.80
CA ILE A 732 -2.14 0.83 -49.46
C ILE A 732 -2.48 -0.28 -48.46
N GLN A 733 -1.62 -0.46 -47.45
CA GLN A 733 -1.73 -1.57 -46.50
C GLN A 733 -1.60 -1.09 -45.05
N SER A 734 -2.27 -1.78 -44.14
CA SER A 734 -2.08 -1.60 -42.69
C SER A 734 -0.72 -2.14 -42.25
N ALA A 735 -0.35 -1.94 -40.98
CA ALA A 735 0.85 -2.54 -40.39
C ALA A 735 0.85 -4.08 -40.42
N THR A 736 -0.34 -4.71 -40.48
CA THR A 736 -0.52 -6.17 -40.57
C THR A 736 -0.55 -6.68 -42.01
N GLY A 737 -0.48 -5.79 -43.01
CA GLY A 737 -0.47 -6.14 -44.43
C GLY A 737 -1.86 -6.26 -45.08
N GLU A 738 -2.94 -5.96 -44.35
CA GLU A 738 -4.30 -5.94 -44.91
C GLU A 738 -4.46 -4.73 -45.84
N ARG A 739 -5.15 -4.93 -46.96
CA ARG A 739 -5.36 -3.87 -47.93
C ARG A 739 -6.42 -2.88 -47.46
N ILE A 740 -6.23 -1.60 -47.75
CA ILE A 740 -7.20 -0.57 -47.37
C ILE A 740 -8.60 -0.81 -47.95
N GLU A 741 -8.70 -1.45 -49.12
CA GLU A 741 -9.99 -1.78 -49.73
C GLU A 741 -10.82 -2.77 -48.90
N GLU A 742 -10.20 -3.57 -48.04
CA GLU A 742 -10.89 -4.48 -47.12
C GLU A 742 -11.65 -3.72 -46.02
N TYR A 743 -11.35 -2.43 -45.85
CA TYR A 743 -11.95 -1.56 -44.84
C TYR A 743 -13.12 -0.72 -45.35
N ILE A 744 -13.62 -1.00 -46.56
CA ILE A 744 -14.88 -0.44 -47.08
C ILE A 744 -16.08 -0.88 -46.23
N ASP A 745 -16.09 -2.15 -45.81
CA ASP A 745 -17.17 -2.75 -45.02
C ASP A 745 -16.72 -3.18 -43.61
N LYS A 746 -15.42 -3.12 -43.30
CA LYS A 746 -14.86 -3.52 -42.00
C LYS A 746 -14.94 -2.34 -41.01
N PRO A 747 -15.57 -2.52 -39.83
CA PRO A 747 -15.66 -1.45 -38.83
C PRO A 747 -14.30 -1.16 -38.20
N ILE A 748 -13.98 0.13 -38.01
CA ILE A 748 -12.76 0.59 -37.33
C ILE A 748 -13.08 0.83 -35.85
N LEU A 749 -12.45 0.08 -34.95
CA LEU A 749 -12.71 0.16 -33.50
C LEU A 749 -11.65 0.96 -32.74
N GLU A 750 -10.48 1.18 -33.34
CA GLU A 750 -9.34 1.87 -32.74
C GLU A 750 -8.57 2.67 -33.81
N ASP A 751 -7.62 3.52 -33.39
CA ASP A 751 -6.76 4.26 -34.31
C ASP A 751 -5.98 3.30 -35.21
N LEU A 752 -5.92 3.61 -36.52
CA LEU A 752 -5.35 2.71 -37.52
C LEU A 752 -4.45 3.45 -38.50
N ASP A 753 -3.26 2.90 -38.72
CA ASP A 753 -2.26 3.47 -39.63
C ASP A 753 -2.13 2.62 -40.91
N PHE A 754 -2.14 3.32 -42.04
CA PHE A 754 -1.93 2.76 -43.38
C PHE A 754 -0.69 3.34 -44.04
N PHE A 755 -0.09 2.57 -44.94
CA PHE A 755 1.16 2.89 -45.62
C PHE A 755 1.02 2.70 -47.12
N ILE A 756 1.60 3.62 -47.90
CA ILE A 756 1.72 3.45 -49.35
C ILE A 756 2.82 2.42 -49.64
N CYS A 757 2.46 1.32 -50.29
CA CYS A 757 3.39 0.27 -50.69
C CYS A 757 3.75 0.42 -52.18
N THR A 758 5.05 0.53 -52.46
CA THR A 758 5.59 0.59 -53.82
C THR A 758 6.64 -0.49 -54.04
N VAL A 759 6.81 -0.95 -55.28
CA VAL A 759 7.87 -1.87 -55.68
C VAL A 759 8.73 -1.27 -56.80
N LEU A 760 9.95 -1.77 -56.94
CA LEU A 760 10.81 -1.45 -58.08
C LEU A 760 10.47 -2.38 -59.25
N ASP A 761 10.17 -1.79 -60.40
CA ASP A 761 9.92 -2.48 -61.66
C ASP A 761 11.12 -2.25 -62.59
N GLU A 762 11.87 -3.32 -62.85
CA GLU A 762 13.05 -3.34 -63.71
C GLU A 762 12.71 -3.96 -65.07
N ARG A 763 13.20 -3.34 -66.15
CA ARG A 763 13.17 -3.90 -67.50
C ARG A 763 14.53 -3.80 -68.16
N GLU A 764 14.89 -4.81 -68.93
CA GLU A 764 16.01 -4.71 -69.87
C GLU A 764 15.66 -3.71 -70.97
N LYS A 765 16.64 -2.89 -71.38
CA LYS A 765 16.51 -2.05 -72.58
C LYS A 765 16.41 -2.98 -73.78
N GLY A 766 15.19 -3.24 -74.24
CA GLY A 766 14.97 -3.87 -75.54
C GLY A 766 15.67 -3.03 -76.62
N PHE A 767 16.55 -3.66 -77.38
CA PHE A 767 17.16 -3.07 -78.57
C PHE A 767 16.12 -2.78 -79.65
#